data_AF-A0A7L3QLC9-F1
#
_entry.id   AF-A0A7L3QLC9-F1
#
_cell.length_a   1.000
_cell.length_b   1.000
_cell.length_c   1.000
_cell.angle_alpha   90.00
_cell.angle_beta   90.00
_cell.angle_gamma   90.00
#
_symmetry.space_group_name_H-M   'P 1'
#
loop_
_entity.id
_entity.type
_entity.pdbx_description
1 polymer ?
#
loop_
_entity_poly.entity_id
_entity_poly.type
_entity_poly.pdbx_seq_one_letter_code
_entity_poly.pdbx_strand_id
1 'polypeptide(L)'
;SSSKRNITPLPSSNSMVSAQKSKPEWRYPAQQLESEVHTPSQTQDPCLDWGTAVHQKAPGFLALQHHPHSSWGRAVGFLEPTEKLLRDLAVPLATINGQKPAQISSDLDFQENPTQSDDLSVIKDQSAVEKLLSRAGQSSGGQGGSAGAAAGIRRRAGGCGQQRLRAAGVIRASWRSWNHLARLRNALREARHRHLENFYSRAKHLAANWNRIRTSRRTIIHIPSLGYSQHIREHIPDLAVQQNLQMGRLCDILDANVDVIYICPLALSEELLQYYHKLLGLQAAVRSGNPEDMADLQDRFKILTPEAINSFPEHHMCLATVLKYSPRTLQRLQVLLQGRDAYLVGGVPHLDDLAVADELQVPLLGSEPAVAQLYSTKSGSKRIFASAGVPTPPGEWDIHSREQLLRALSQLILDNLEVQRWLFKVDDERGGDGTAFCDVISHLECYPWIQRERQGHGPEVWSESQARELALVKISQELPGLLAQHVQPVNEKRFPTWEKFLQTFLTQGGVIEAFPFSASLTNLTVDLLIEPTGEVTLLSSGDQLHAEGPLRSSGTTIPQRSVDPEVLKALCLKIGEACKSKGVLGYFSVDFVAFTHPQTREQQVWATDLDLCYSDQLALTQLLMYMTDGNLDCGSSCLQGPLGSKESKSQQVQHQVHTKPPAPSSPRCAVASSQLRHSSLSGISYNLLLHLCKARGVGFDLQEKQGTVFVLYEDQKRHSLGMITIGEDLQGVLLTFARNLFIIHQEISAPNMQGETNFKMAIRDIEAILGVTAENKLRLEEEQPWEADAVKE
;
A
#
# COMPACT_ATOMS: atom_id res chain seq x y z
N SER A 1 8.45 -38.19 24.64
CA SER A 1 7.00 -38.33 24.88
C SER A 1 6.27 -38.03 23.59
N SER A 2 5.44 -38.97 23.17
CA SER A 2 4.66 -38.96 21.93
C SER A 2 3.46 -38.02 22.02
N SER A 3 3.20 -37.25 20.97
CA SER A 3 1.82 -36.90 20.60
C SER A 3 1.71 -36.69 19.09
N LYS A 4 1.19 -37.72 18.41
CA LYS A 4 0.66 -37.66 17.05
C LYS A 4 -0.76 -37.08 17.12
N ARG A 5 -1.10 -36.12 16.28
CA ARG A 5 -2.49 -35.88 15.86
C ARG A 5 -2.55 -35.69 14.35
N ASN A 6 -3.44 -36.48 13.76
CA ASN A 6 -3.76 -36.61 12.35
C ASN A 6 -4.41 -35.33 11.81
N ILE A 7 -4.04 -34.94 10.59
CA ILE A 7 -4.71 -33.91 9.79
C ILE A 7 -5.37 -34.63 8.60
N THR A 8 -6.68 -34.45 8.46
CA THR A 8 -7.51 -34.85 7.32
C THR A 8 -7.39 -33.82 6.18
N PRO A 9 -7.44 -34.23 4.89
CA PRO A 9 -7.35 -33.31 3.77
C PRO A 9 -8.73 -32.76 3.38
N LEU A 10 -8.79 -31.46 3.05
CA LEU A 10 -9.94 -30.79 2.43
C LEU A 10 -9.69 -30.60 0.91
N PRO A 11 -10.75 -30.57 0.09
CA PRO A 11 -10.66 -30.81 -1.34
C PRO A 11 -10.37 -29.56 -2.17
N SER A 12 -9.79 -29.82 -3.33
CA SER A 12 -9.51 -28.91 -4.44
C SER A 12 -10.76 -28.25 -5.03
N SER A 13 -10.74 -26.92 -5.17
CA SER A 13 -11.68 -26.18 -6.04
C SER A 13 -10.92 -25.38 -7.10
N ASN A 14 -10.91 -25.93 -8.32
CA ASN A 14 -10.62 -25.19 -9.54
C ASN A 14 -11.80 -24.26 -9.86
N SER A 15 -11.54 -22.99 -10.14
CA SER A 15 -12.47 -22.14 -10.91
C SER A 15 -11.70 -21.20 -11.84
N MET A 16 -11.42 -21.70 -13.04
CA MET A 16 -11.18 -20.86 -14.22
C MET A 16 -12.53 -20.28 -14.67
N VAL A 17 -12.61 -18.96 -14.80
CA VAL A 17 -13.71 -18.25 -15.46
C VAL A 17 -13.18 -17.75 -16.81
N SER A 18 -13.58 -18.42 -17.89
CA SER A 18 -13.46 -17.91 -19.25
C SER A 18 -14.84 -17.54 -19.79
N ALA A 19 -14.99 -16.30 -20.21
CA ALA A 19 -16.20 -15.77 -20.84
C ALA A 19 -16.26 -16.20 -22.32
N GLN A 20 -17.37 -16.79 -22.75
CA GLN A 20 -17.79 -16.73 -24.15
C GLN A 20 -19.32 -16.77 -24.29
N LYS A 21 -19.80 -15.89 -25.17
CA LYS A 21 -21.20 -15.62 -25.48
C LYS A 21 -21.78 -16.69 -26.40
N SER A 22 -22.97 -17.22 -26.10
CA SER A 22 -23.86 -17.81 -27.10
C SER A 22 -25.32 -17.84 -26.63
N LYS A 23 -26.23 -17.40 -27.50
CA LYS A 23 -27.70 -17.37 -27.34
C LYS A 23 -28.29 -18.80 -27.28
N PRO A 24 -29.42 -19.06 -26.58
CA PRO A 24 -30.16 -20.29 -26.75
C PRO A 24 -31.50 -20.08 -27.49
N GLU A 25 -31.65 -20.77 -28.61
CA GLU A 25 -32.95 -21.14 -29.20
C GLU A 25 -33.43 -22.45 -28.54
N TRP A 26 -34.71 -22.53 -28.17
CA TRP A 26 -35.32 -23.72 -27.58
C TRP A 26 -36.20 -24.45 -28.60
N ARG A 27 -35.93 -25.74 -28.84
CA ARG A 27 -36.82 -26.69 -29.53
C ARG A 27 -37.23 -27.81 -28.55
N TYR A 28 -38.49 -28.25 -28.63
CA TYR A 28 -39.12 -29.31 -27.83
C TYR A 28 -38.67 -30.73 -28.23
N PRO A 29 -38.73 -31.72 -27.30
CA PRO A 29 -38.74 -33.14 -27.67
C PRO A 29 -40.09 -33.84 -27.36
N ALA A 30 -40.43 -34.80 -28.21
CA ALA A 30 -41.57 -35.72 -28.08
C ALA A 30 -41.14 -37.07 -27.45
N GLN A 31 -42.06 -37.71 -26.71
CA GLN A 31 -41.92 -39.06 -26.13
C GLN A 31 -42.64 -40.11 -26.99
N GLN A 32 -42.10 -41.32 -27.03
CA GLN A 32 -42.77 -42.57 -27.43
C GLN A 32 -42.63 -43.60 -26.31
N LEU A 33 -43.59 -44.53 -26.27
CA LEU A 33 -44.00 -45.37 -25.14
C LEU A 33 -44.09 -46.82 -25.63
N GLU A 34 -43.63 -47.79 -24.84
CA GLU A 34 -43.87 -49.23 -25.03
C GLU A 34 -44.14 -49.94 -23.70
N SER A 35 -44.81 -51.10 -23.76
CA SER A 35 -45.68 -51.70 -22.73
C SER A 35 -45.30 -53.15 -22.39
N GLU A 36 -46.04 -53.74 -21.42
CA GLU A 36 -46.32 -55.20 -21.15
C GLU A 36 -45.67 -55.82 -19.89
N VAL A 37 -46.22 -56.79 -19.12
CA VAL A 37 -47.52 -57.50 -18.90
C VAL A 37 -47.41 -58.28 -17.55
N HIS A 38 -48.53 -58.63 -16.90
CA HIS A 38 -48.69 -59.31 -15.57
C HIS A 38 -48.90 -60.84 -15.63
N THR A 39 -48.66 -61.58 -14.52
CA THR A 39 -49.55 -62.67 -13.99
C THR A 39 -49.23 -63.13 -12.52
N PRO A 40 -50.18 -63.70 -11.73
CA PRO A 40 -50.08 -64.02 -10.28
C PRO A 40 -50.25 -65.52 -9.88
N SER A 41 -50.12 -65.87 -8.58
CA SER A 41 -50.46 -67.20 -8.03
C SER A 41 -51.06 -67.16 -6.60
N GLN A 42 -52.08 -67.99 -6.35
CA GLN A 42 -52.84 -68.20 -5.10
C GLN A 42 -52.43 -69.50 -4.38
N THR A 43 -52.59 -69.56 -3.05
CA THR A 43 -53.00 -70.77 -2.28
C THR A 43 -53.60 -70.36 -0.92
N GLN A 44 -54.67 -71.06 -0.51
CA GLN A 44 -55.49 -70.85 0.70
C GLN A 44 -55.15 -71.89 1.79
N ASP A 45 -55.35 -71.51 3.07
CA ASP A 45 -55.75 -72.42 4.16
C ASP A 45 -56.72 -71.67 5.12
N PRO A 46 -57.66 -72.35 5.81
CA PRO A 46 -58.92 -71.76 6.26
C PRO A 46 -59.00 -71.60 7.80
N CYS A 47 -59.25 -70.38 8.28
CA CYS A 47 -59.79 -70.16 9.62
C CYS A 47 -60.59 -68.84 9.68
N LEU A 48 -61.93 -68.97 9.71
CA LEU A 48 -62.95 -68.00 10.14
C LEU A 48 -62.60 -66.51 10.01
N ASP A 49 -62.81 -65.93 8.83
CA ASP A 49 -62.75 -64.48 8.66
C ASP A 49 -63.96 -63.97 7.86
N TRP A 50 -65.03 -63.60 8.58
CA TRP A 50 -66.29 -63.10 8.02
C TRP A 50 -66.06 -61.82 7.21
N GLY A 51 -66.38 -61.84 5.91
CA GLY A 51 -66.42 -60.63 5.07
C GLY A 51 -67.83 -60.07 5.06
N THR A 52 -68.02 -58.82 5.53
CA THR A 52 -69.31 -58.14 5.43
C THR A 52 -69.16 -56.85 4.64
N ALA A 53 -70.02 -56.65 3.64
CA ALA A 53 -70.14 -55.40 2.91
C ALA A 53 -70.76 -54.32 3.80
N VAL A 54 -70.26 -53.08 3.71
CA VAL A 54 -70.71 -51.93 4.50
C VAL A 54 -72.08 -51.48 4.01
N HIS A 55 -73.11 -52.20 4.42
CA HIS A 55 -74.50 -51.81 4.25
C HIS A 55 -75.24 -52.24 5.52
N GLN A 56 -75.88 -51.29 6.22
CA GLN A 56 -76.48 -51.47 7.54
C GLN A 56 -77.57 -52.59 7.65
N LYS A 57 -77.96 -53.21 6.53
CA LYS A 57 -78.93 -54.31 6.45
C LYS A 57 -78.32 -55.68 6.09
N ALA A 58 -76.99 -55.76 5.96
CA ALA A 58 -76.32 -57.02 5.58
C ALA A 58 -76.37 -58.04 6.73
N PRO A 59 -76.54 -59.36 6.44
CA PRO A 59 -76.73 -60.38 7.47
C PRO A 59 -75.58 -60.45 8.50
N GLY A 60 -74.33 -60.23 8.05
CA GLY A 60 -73.16 -60.21 8.93
C GLY A 60 -73.12 -59.00 9.88
N PHE A 61 -73.67 -57.85 9.47
CA PHE A 61 -73.77 -56.64 10.30
C PHE A 61 -74.81 -56.83 11.41
N LEU A 62 -75.92 -57.49 11.10
CA LEU A 62 -76.97 -57.83 12.06
C LEU A 62 -76.55 -58.97 13.01
N ALA A 63 -75.76 -59.94 12.54
CA ALA A 63 -75.20 -61.00 13.39
C ALA A 63 -74.18 -60.46 14.44
N LEU A 64 -73.44 -59.41 14.08
CA LEU A 64 -72.53 -58.70 14.99
C LEU A 64 -73.26 -57.89 16.08
N GLN A 65 -74.51 -57.47 15.83
CA GLN A 65 -75.30 -56.69 16.78
C GLN A 65 -75.80 -57.51 17.99
N HIS A 66 -75.80 -58.84 17.90
CA HIS A 66 -76.32 -59.75 18.93
C HIS A 66 -75.24 -60.36 19.85
N HIS A 67 -73.94 -60.05 19.65
CA HIS A 67 -72.86 -60.43 20.57
C HIS A 67 -72.53 -59.26 21.53
N PRO A 68 -72.59 -59.45 22.87
CA PRO A 68 -72.34 -58.39 23.82
C PRO A 68 -70.82 -58.18 24.01
N HIS A 69 -70.18 -57.48 23.09
CA HIS A 69 -68.87 -56.88 23.30
C HIS A 69 -69.02 -55.38 23.55
N SER A 70 -68.44 -54.89 24.65
CA SER A 70 -68.50 -53.49 25.12
C SER A 70 -67.87 -52.45 24.18
N SER A 71 -67.38 -52.88 23.01
CA SER A 71 -66.68 -52.07 22.02
C SER A 71 -67.48 -51.75 20.75
N TRP A 72 -68.71 -52.28 20.57
CA TRP A 72 -69.50 -52.08 19.34
C TRP A 72 -69.82 -50.60 19.07
N GLY A 73 -70.12 -49.82 20.11
CA GLY A 73 -70.37 -48.38 19.98
C GLY A 73 -69.18 -47.59 19.42
N ARG A 74 -67.94 -48.07 19.63
CA ARG A 74 -66.73 -47.41 19.10
C ARG A 74 -66.39 -47.85 17.68
N ALA A 75 -66.67 -49.10 17.32
CA ALA A 75 -66.45 -49.62 15.96
C ALA A 75 -67.34 -48.93 14.90
N VAL A 76 -68.55 -48.49 15.27
CA VAL A 76 -69.46 -47.76 14.35
C VAL A 76 -68.89 -46.38 13.98
N GLY A 77 -68.16 -45.72 14.88
CA GLY A 77 -67.54 -44.41 14.62
C GLY A 77 -66.48 -44.42 13.51
N PHE A 78 -65.85 -45.56 13.24
CA PHE A 78 -64.87 -45.73 12.16
C PHE A 78 -65.50 -45.97 10.78
N LEU A 79 -66.74 -46.48 10.73
CA LEU A 79 -67.38 -46.86 9.48
C LEU A 79 -67.89 -45.65 8.69
N GLU A 80 -68.34 -44.58 9.35
CA GLU A 80 -68.84 -43.37 8.68
C GLU A 80 -67.75 -42.59 7.90
N PRO A 81 -66.56 -42.30 8.48
CA PRO A 81 -65.46 -41.66 7.74
C PRO A 81 -64.96 -42.52 6.58
N THR A 82 -64.83 -43.84 6.80
CA THR A 82 -64.40 -44.78 5.77
C THR A 82 -65.42 -44.83 4.61
N GLU A 83 -66.72 -44.83 4.90
CA GLU A 83 -67.76 -44.79 3.87
C GLU A 83 -67.76 -43.46 3.09
N LYS A 84 -67.51 -42.33 3.77
CA LYS A 84 -67.35 -41.03 3.13
C LYS A 84 -66.15 -41.00 2.19
N LEU A 85 -65.01 -41.54 2.63
CA LEU A 85 -63.81 -41.66 1.82
C LEU A 85 -64.08 -42.51 0.56
N LEU A 86 -64.75 -43.66 0.72
CA LEU A 86 -65.10 -44.53 -0.42
C LEU A 86 -66.09 -43.85 -1.40
N ARG A 87 -67.02 -43.01 -0.90
CA ARG A 87 -67.92 -42.22 -1.75
C ARG A 87 -67.22 -41.10 -2.51
N ASP A 88 -66.36 -40.33 -1.84
CA ASP A 88 -65.61 -39.24 -2.47
C ASP A 88 -64.67 -39.75 -3.58
N LEU A 89 -64.29 -41.03 -3.49
CA LEU A 89 -63.42 -41.72 -4.45
C LEU A 89 -64.17 -42.64 -5.42
N ALA A 90 -65.51 -42.69 -5.34
CA ALA A 90 -66.40 -43.48 -6.21
C ALA A 90 -66.04 -44.99 -6.28
N VAL A 91 -65.71 -45.61 -5.15
CA VAL A 91 -65.42 -47.06 -5.07
C VAL A 91 -66.72 -47.86 -4.84
N PRO A 92 -67.14 -48.76 -5.75
CA PRO A 92 -68.50 -49.31 -5.75
C PRO A 92 -68.76 -50.45 -4.74
N LEU A 93 -67.74 -51.18 -4.27
CA LEU A 93 -67.90 -52.20 -3.23
C LEU A 93 -66.55 -52.47 -2.53
N ALA A 94 -66.52 -52.50 -1.20
CA ALA A 94 -65.33 -52.81 -0.41
C ALA A 94 -65.70 -53.74 0.78
N THR A 95 -64.84 -54.74 1.02
CA THR A 95 -65.04 -55.73 2.09
C THR A 95 -64.21 -55.33 3.31
N ILE A 96 -64.86 -55.14 4.47
CA ILE A 96 -64.18 -54.74 5.71
C ILE A 96 -63.82 -55.96 6.56
N ASN A 97 -62.63 -55.92 7.19
CA ASN A 97 -62.25 -56.89 8.20
C ASN A 97 -62.96 -56.57 9.53
N GLY A 98 -63.76 -57.50 10.04
CA GLY A 98 -64.60 -57.26 11.23
C GLY A 98 -63.84 -57.14 12.55
N GLN A 99 -62.59 -57.65 12.65
CA GLN A 99 -61.84 -57.65 13.92
C GLN A 99 -60.88 -56.45 14.06
N LYS A 100 -60.35 -55.94 12.95
CA LYS A 100 -59.39 -54.83 12.93
C LYS A 100 -59.91 -53.47 13.47
N PRO A 101 -61.13 -53.01 13.16
CA PRO A 101 -61.60 -51.72 13.67
C PRO A 101 -61.75 -51.72 15.20
N ALA A 102 -62.04 -52.87 15.81
CA ALA A 102 -62.07 -53.00 17.27
C ALA A 102 -60.67 -52.94 17.91
N GLN A 103 -59.63 -53.46 17.22
CA GLN A 103 -58.23 -53.36 17.67
C GLN A 103 -57.68 -51.94 17.55
N ILE A 104 -57.93 -51.26 16.43
CA ILE A 104 -57.46 -49.88 16.23
C ILE A 104 -58.19 -48.93 17.20
N SER A 105 -59.46 -49.20 17.49
CA SER A 105 -60.23 -48.44 18.48
C SER A 105 -59.82 -48.67 19.94
N SER A 106 -59.07 -49.74 20.27
CA SER A 106 -58.49 -49.90 21.61
C SER A 106 -57.16 -49.15 21.77
N ASP A 107 -56.46 -48.90 20.66
CA ASP A 107 -55.13 -48.28 20.65
C ASP A 107 -55.18 -46.74 20.47
N LEU A 108 -56.33 -46.18 20.08
CA LEU A 108 -56.53 -44.74 19.93
C LEU A 108 -57.27 -44.13 21.13
N ASP A 109 -56.67 -43.09 21.73
CA ASP A 109 -57.27 -42.31 22.82
C ASP A 109 -58.45 -41.44 22.33
N PHE A 110 -59.44 -41.24 23.21
CA PHE A 110 -60.81 -40.75 22.97
C PHE A 110 -61.02 -39.42 22.18
N GLN A 111 -59.98 -38.76 21.67
CA GLN A 111 -60.08 -37.48 20.95
C GLN A 111 -59.29 -37.36 19.63
N GLU A 112 -58.61 -38.41 19.17
CA GLU A 112 -57.96 -38.36 17.84
C GLU A 112 -58.87 -38.97 16.76
N ASN A 113 -59.11 -38.20 15.70
CA ASN A 113 -59.80 -38.69 14.51
C ASN A 113 -58.84 -39.59 13.70
N PRO A 114 -59.31 -40.72 13.15
CA PRO A 114 -58.45 -41.64 12.44
C PRO A 114 -57.80 -41.01 11.20
N THR A 115 -56.55 -41.39 10.95
CA THR A 115 -55.80 -40.95 9.78
C THR A 115 -56.22 -41.74 8.54
N GLN A 116 -56.02 -41.18 7.34
CA GLN A 116 -56.41 -41.84 6.07
C GLN A 116 -55.74 -43.22 5.88
N SER A 117 -54.55 -43.43 6.45
CA SER A 117 -53.88 -44.74 6.48
C SER A 117 -54.61 -45.76 7.35
N ASP A 118 -55.20 -45.31 8.46
CA ASP A 118 -55.86 -46.16 9.44
C ASP A 118 -57.22 -46.62 8.87
N ASP A 119 -57.94 -45.73 8.20
CA ASP A 119 -59.19 -46.03 7.50
C ASP A 119 -59.00 -47.08 6.38
N LEU A 120 -57.88 -46.99 5.64
CA LEU A 120 -57.57 -47.95 4.56
C LEU A 120 -57.15 -49.33 5.10
N SER A 121 -56.53 -49.38 6.29
CA SER A 121 -56.04 -50.63 6.91
C SER A 121 -57.16 -51.60 7.35
N VAL A 122 -58.37 -51.07 7.51
CA VAL A 122 -59.59 -51.79 7.90
C VAL A 122 -60.20 -52.56 6.71
N ILE A 123 -59.83 -52.19 5.47
CA ILE A 123 -60.30 -52.82 4.22
C ILE A 123 -59.45 -54.06 3.92
N LYS A 124 -60.08 -55.23 3.70
CA LYS A 124 -59.35 -56.48 3.40
C LYS A 124 -58.51 -56.38 2.12
N ASP A 125 -59.02 -55.70 1.10
CA ASP A 125 -58.37 -55.53 -0.21
C ASP A 125 -57.63 -54.18 -0.33
N GLN A 126 -56.88 -53.77 0.70
CA GLN A 126 -56.18 -52.48 0.78
C GLN A 126 -55.35 -52.16 -0.48
N SER A 127 -54.56 -53.13 -0.98
CA SER A 127 -53.69 -52.92 -2.14
C SER A 127 -54.44 -52.66 -3.45
N ALA A 128 -55.68 -53.15 -3.59
CA ALA A 128 -56.50 -52.91 -4.77
C ALA A 128 -57.09 -51.48 -4.74
N VAL A 129 -57.50 -51.01 -3.57
CA VAL A 129 -58.01 -49.65 -3.37
C VAL A 129 -56.90 -48.61 -3.48
N GLU A 130 -55.69 -48.90 -2.98
CA GLU A 130 -54.51 -48.03 -3.13
C GLU A 130 -54.04 -47.91 -4.59
N LYS A 131 -54.18 -48.99 -5.38
CA LYS A 131 -53.92 -48.94 -6.83
C LYS A 131 -54.95 -48.10 -7.60
N LEU A 132 -56.18 -48.01 -7.11
CA LEU A 132 -57.18 -47.09 -7.66
C LEU A 132 -56.84 -45.63 -7.28
N LEU A 133 -56.51 -45.38 -6.01
CA LEU A 133 -56.08 -44.08 -5.48
C LEU A 133 -54.87 -43.48 -6.20
N SER A 134 -53.90 -44.31 -6.61
CA SER A 134 -52.67 -43.90 -7.30
C SER A 134 -52.86 -43.64 -8.81
N ARG A 135 -54.03 -43.92 -9.38
CA ARG A 135 -54.32 -43.67 -10.79
C ARG A 135 -54.70 -42.21 -11.02
N ALA A 136 -53.82 -41.48 -11.72
CA ALA A 136 -54.01 -40.05 -11.99
C ALA A 136 -55.35 -39.79 -12.70
N GLY A 137 -56.20 -38.96 -12.09
CA GLY A 137 -57.51 -38.55 -12.64
C GLY A 137 -58.74 -39.15 -11.95
N GLN A 138 -58.58 -40.10 -11.01
CA GLN A 138 -59.74 -40.62 -10.25
C GLN A 138 -60.35 -39.60 -9.28
N SER A 139 -59.54 -38.73 -8.67
CA SER A 139 -60.03 -37.63 -7.81
C SER A 139 -60.81 -36.54 -8.58
N SER A 140 -60.83 -36.62 -9.92
CA SER A 140 -61.63 -35.78 -10.80
C SER A 140 -62.90 -36.47 -11.36
N GLY A 141 -63.17 -37.73 -10.97
CA GLY A 141 -64.37 -38.49 -11.35
C GLY A 141 -65.54 -38.41 -10.35
N GLY A 142 -65.30 -37.93 -9.12
CA GLY A 142 -66.34 -37.68 -8.11
C GLY A 142 -67.10 -36.36 -8.32
N GLN A 143 -68.22 -36.17 -7.64
CA GLN A 143 -69.02 -34.93 -7.70
C GLN A 143 -68.16 -33.69 -7.39
N GLY A 144 -67.76 -32.95 -8.44
CA GLY A 144 -66.98 -31.70 -8.32
C GLY A 144 -65.60 -31.66 -8.99
N GLY A 145 -65.16 -32.73 -9.65
CA GLY A 145 -63.80 -32.88 -10.21
C GLY A 145 -63.31 -31.81 -11.20
N SER A 146 -64.20 -31.12 -11.92
CA SER A 146 -63.85 -30.05 -12.87
C SER A 146 -63.30 -28.79 -12.18
N ALA A 147 -63.78 -28.48 -10.97
CA ALA A 147 -63.36 -27.27 -10.24
C ALA A 147 -61.96 -27.42 -9.61
N GLY A 148 -61.60 -28.62 -9.15
CA GLY A 148 -60.30 -28.90 -8.52
C GLY A 148 -59.13 -28.86 -9.50
N ALA A 149 -59.30 -29.37 -10.72
CA ALA A 149 -58.28 -29.35 -11.76
C ALA A 149 -57.97 -27.92 -12.25
N ALA A 150 -59.00 -27.07 -12.41
CA ALA A 150 -58.84 -25.66 -12.77
C ALA A 150 -58.11 -24.86 -11.68
N ALA A 151 -58.37 -25.17 -10.40
CA ALA A 151 -57.70 -24.52 -9.26
C ALA A 151 -56.20 -24.86 -9.19
N GLY A 152 -55.81 -26.11 -9.47
CA GLY A 152 -54.40 -26.54 -9.51
C GLY A 152 -53.58 -25.85 -10.61
N ILE A 153 -54.15 -25.70 -11.81
CA ILE A 153 -53.53 -24.99 -12.94
C ILE A 153 -53.38 -23.49 -12.61
N ARG A 154 -54.42 -22.86 -12.04
CA ARG A 154 -54.36 -21.45 -11.59
C ARG A 154 -53.27 -21.21 -10.55
N ARG A 155 -53.08 -22.15 -9.62
CA ARG A 155 -52.10 -22.04 -8.53
C ARG A 155 -50.64 -22.17 -9.02
N ARG A 156 -50.37 -23.07 -9.97
CA ARG A 156 -49.05 -23.19 -10.64
C ARG A 156 -48.74 -22.00 -11.55
N ALA A 157 -49.73 -21.51 -12.31
CA ALA A 157 -49.58 -20.32 -13.15
C ALA A 157 -49.33 -19.04 -12.30
N GLY A 158 -50.03 -18.90 -11.17
CA GLY A 158 -49.84 -17.80 -10.22
C GLY A 158 -48.46 -17.83 -9.54
N GLY A 159 -47.95 -19.02 -9.15
CA GLY A 159 -46.60 -19.16 -8.59
C GLY A 159 -45.49 -18.79 -9.58
N CYS A 160 -45.62 -19.21 -10.85
CA CYS A 160 -44.69 -18.82 -11.91
C CYS A 160 -44.77 -17.31 -12.22
N GLY A 161 -45.97 -16.72 -12.23
CA GLY A 161 -46.17 -15.28 -12.37
C GLY A 161 -45.53 -14.47 -11.23
N GLN A 162 -45.69 -14.91 -9.98
CA GLN A 162 -45.07 -14.28 -8.81
C GLN A 162 -43.54 -14.35 -8.85
N GLN A 163 -42.97 -15.49 -9.27
CA GLN A 163 -41.53 -15.65 -9.47
C GLN A 163 -41.01 -14.76 -10.60
N ARG A 164 -41.74 -14.65 -11.72
CA ARG A 164 -41.39 -13.74 -12.84
C ARG A 164 -41.44 -12.27 -12.42
N LEU A 165 -42.43 -11.86 -11.63
CA LEU A 165 -42.52 -10.50 -11.09
C LEU A 165 -41.40 -10.18 -10.11
N ARG A 166 -41.02 -11.13 -9.24
CA ARG A 166 -39.85 -10.99 -8.36
C ARG A 166 -38.56 -10.89 -9.16
N ALA A 167 -38.35 -11.76 -10.15
CA ALA A 167 -37.20 -11.71 -11.04
C ALA A 167 -37.13 -10.40 -11.83
N ALA A 168 -38.26 -9.92 -12.37
CA ALA A 168 -38.34 -8.62 -13.04
C ALA A 168 -38.06 -7.45 -12.09
N GLY A 169 -38.46 -7.55 -10.82
CA GLY A 169 -38.12 -6.60 -9.76
C GLY A 169 -36.62 -6.53 -9.49
N VAL A 170 -35.97 -7.69 -9.33
CA VAL A 170 -34.50 -7.79 -9.15
C VAL A 170 -33.78 -7.25 -10.38
N ILE A 171 -34.14 -7.68 -11.59
CA ILE A 171 -33.54 -7.20 -12.83
C ILE A 171 -33.71 -5.68 -12.97
N ARG A 172 -34.89 -5.14 -12.66
CA ARG A 172 -35.14 -3.70 -12.68
C ARG A 172 -34.29 -2.95 -11.65
N ALA A 173 -34.14 -3.47 -10.43
CA ALA A 173 -33.31 -2.89 -9.40
C ALA A 173 -31.82 -2.91 -9.82
N SER A 174 -31.31 -4.05 -10.27
CA SER A 174 -29.95 -4.21 -10.79
C SER A 174 -29.69 -3.29 -12.00
N TRP A 175 -30.63 -3.18 -12.93
CA TRP A 175 -30.54 -2.28 -14.08
C TRP A 175 -30.52 -0.80 -13.67
N ARG A 176 -31.36 -0.41 -12.69
CA ARG A 176 -31.34 0.95 -12.13
C ARG A 176 -30.03 1.26 -11.43
N SER A 177 -29.52 0.34 -10.61
CA SER A 177 -28.22 0.47 -9.94
C SER A 177 -27.09 0.56 -10.96
N TRP A 178 -27.11 -0.28 -11.99
CA TRP A 178 -26.13 -0.24 -13.07
C TRP A 178 -26.18 1.08 -13.85
N ASN A 179 -27.37 1.58 -14.21
CA ASN A 179 -27.53 2.88 -14.88
C ASN A 179 -27.12 4.05 -13.97
N HIS A 180 -27.39 3.97 -12.67
CA HIS A 180 -26.94 4.98 -11.72
C HIS A 180 -25.42 4.98 -11.61
N LEU A 181 -24.80 3.81 -11.46
CA LEU A 181 -23.36 3.66 -11.42
C LEU A 181 -22.69 4.10 -12.73
N ALA A 182 -23.29 3.79 -13.88
CA ALA A 182 -22.81 4.25 -15.18
C ALA A 182 -22.84 5.78 -15.29
N ARG A 183 -23.95 6.41 -14.88
CA ARG A 183 -24.07 7.88 -14.83
C ARG A 183 -23.05 8.50 -13.88
N LEU A 184 -22.87 7.95 -12.67
CA LEU A 184 -21.87 8.41 -11.71
C LEU A 184 -20.45 8.28 -12.26
N ARG A 185 -20.11 7.15 -12.90
CA ARG A 185 -18.81 6.95 -13.54
C ARG A 185 -18.55 7.96 -14.65
N ASN A 186 -19.56 8.26 -15.46
CA ASN A 186 -19.44 9.28 -16.50
C ASN A 186 -19.25 10.68 -15.90
N ALA A 187 -20.06 11.05 -14.91
CA ALA A 187 -19.93 12.34 -14.22
C ALA A 187 -18.54 12.49 -13.54
N LEU A 188 -18.01 11.42 -12.94
CA LEU A 188 -16.66 11.41 -12.36
C LEU A 188 -15.56 11.56 -13.42
N ARG A 189 -15.73 10.93 -14.59
CA ARG A 189 -14.78 11.08 -15.71
C ARG A 189 -14.79 12.52 -16.24
N GLU A 190 -15.98 13.10 -16.44
CA GLU A 190 -16.13 14.49 -16.86
C GLU A 190 -15.55 15.47 -15.83
N ALA A 191 -15.78 15.23 -14.54
CA ALA A 191 -15.18 16.04 -13.47
C ALA A 191 -13.64 15.96 -13.48
N ARG A 192 -13.07 14.76 -13.57
CA ARG A 192 -11.61 14.57 -13.65
C ARG A 192 -11.02 15.23 -14.89
N HIS A 193 -11.70 15.15 -16.02
CA HIS A 193 -11.27 15.82 -17.24
C HIS A 193 -11.24 17.35 -17.06
N ARG A 194 -12.31 17.93 -16.50
CA ARG A 194 -12.35 19.37 -16.17
C ARG A 194 -11.25 19.78 -15.19
N HIS A 195 -11.00 19.00 -14.14
CA HIS A 195 -9.92 19.29 -13.20
C HIS A 195 -8.54 19.31 -13.89
N LEU A 196 -8.32 18.40 -14.85
CA LEU A 196 -7.08 18.33 -15.63
C LEU A 196 -6.96 19.53 -16.60
N GLU A 197 -8.02 19.89 -17.30
CA GLU A 197 -8.04 21.08 -18.18
C GLU A 197 -7.76 22.36 -17.37
N ASN A 198 -8.43 22.51 -16.22
CA ASN A 198 -8.23 23.65 -15.34
C ASN A 198 -6.81 23.67 -14.73
N PHE A 199 -6.25 22.49 -14.43
CA PHE A 199 -4.85 22.36 -14.01
C PHE A 199 -3.91 22.91 -15.09
N TYR A 200 -4.02 22.49 -16.35
CA TYR A 200 -3.15 23.02 -17.41
C TYR A 200 -3.33 24.52 -17.63
N SER A 201 -4.57 25.02 -17.57
CA SER A 201 -4.87 26.45 -17.68
C SER A 201 -4.18 27.26 -16.56
N ARG A 202 -4.32 26.81 -15.31
CA ARG A 202 -3.71 27.46 -14.14
C ARG A 202 -2.19 27.29 -14.12
N ALA A 203 -1.65 26.17 -14.59
CA ALA A 203 -0.20 25.96 -14.72
C ALA A 203 0.42 26.94 -15.72
N LYS A 204 -0.22 27.16 -16.88
CA LYS A 204 0.20 28.19 -17.85
C LYS A 204 0.18 29.60 -17.25
N HIS A 205 -0.87 29.92 -16.49
CA HIS A 205 -0.97 31.20 -15.80
C HIS A 205 0.13 31.36 -14.73
N LEU A 206 0.40 30.31 -13.95
CA LEU A 206 1.47 30.30 -12.95
C LEU A 206 2.83 30.54 -13.62
N ALA A 207 3.13 29.82 -14.71
CA ALA A 207 4.37 29.99 -15.47
C ALA A 207 4.54 31.42 -16.00
N ALA A 208 3.50 31.97 -16.64
CA ALA A 208 3.55 33.32 -17.20
C ALA A 208 3.76 34.41 -16.14
N ASN A 209 3.29 34.19 -14.91
CA ASN A 209 3.37 35.15 -13.82
C ASN A 209 4.42 34.81 -12.75
N TRP A 210 5.20 33.74 -12.93
CA TRP A 210 6.06 33.18 -11.89
C TRP A 210 7.05 34.20 -11.31
N ASN A 211 7.69 34.99 -12.19
CA ASN A 211 8.64 36.02 -11.78
C ASN A 211 8.02 37.10 -10.87
N ARG A 212 6.76 37.45 -11.12
CA ARG A 212 5.99 38.36 -10.28
C ARG A 212 5.61 37.68 -8.97
N ILE A 213 5.02 36.49 -9.05
CA ILE A 213 4.51 35.75 -7.90
C ILE A 213 5.63 35.44 -6.91
N ARG A 214 6.79 34.97 -7.37
CA ARG A 214 7.92 34.60 -6.49
C ARG A 214 8.52 35.78 -5.73
N THR A 215 8.33 37.02 -6.21
CA THR A 215 8.85 38.24 -5.56
C THR A 215 7.79 39.02 -4.79
N SER A 216 6.51 38.68 -4.96
CA SER A 216 5.40 39.31 -4.24
C SER A 216 4.98 38.51 -3.01
N ARG A 217 4.18 39.15 -2.14
CA ARG A 217 3.51 38.48 -1.04
C ARG A 217 2.58 37.38 -1.54
N ARG A 218 2.73 36.17 -1.02
CA ARG A 218 1.99 34.98 -1.48
C ARG A 218 1.73 34.00 -0.35
N THR A 219 0.75 33.12 -0.54
CA THR A 219 0.47 32.01 0.37
C THR A 219 0.83 30.67 -0.27
N ILE A 220 1.68 29.88 0.39
CA ILE A 220 2.01 28.52 -0.03
C ILE A 220 1.20 27.55 0.80
N ILE A 221 0.46 26.66 0.13
CA ILE A 221 -0.35 25.64 0.79
C ILE A 221 0.34 24.29 0.60
N HIS A 222 0.92 23.76 1.67
CA HIS A 222 1.55 22.45 1.66
C HIS A 222 0.55 21.35 1.98
N ILE A 223 0.49 20.36 1.08
CA ILE A 223 -0.25 19.12 1.29
C ILE A 223 0.75 17.98 1.15
N PRO A 224 1.37 17.49 2.25
CA PRO A 224 2.33 16.38 2.22
C PRO A 224 1.59 15.04 2.03
N SER A 225 0.81 14.95 0.96
CA SER A 225 0.00 13.78 0.61
C SER A 225 0.88 12.67 0.08
N LEU A 226 0.71 11.45 0.59
CA LEU A 226 1.30 10.25 0.01
C LEU A 226 0.30 9.64 -0.98
N GLY A 227 0.20 10.27 -2.16
CA GLY A 227 -0.68 9.92 -3.28
C GLY A 227 -0.45 8.59 -3.98
N TYR A 228 0.19 7.61 -3.32
CA TYR A 228 0.47 6.30 -3.88
C TYR A 228 -0.81 5.53 -4.23
N SER A 229 -0.64 4.49 -5.04
CA SER A 229 -1.70 3.51 -5.31
C SER A 229 -2.26 2.93 -4.01
N GLN A 230 -3.52 2.50 -4.03
CA GLN A 230 -4.19 2.00 -2.83
C GLN A 230 -3.44 0.78 -2.24
N HIS A 231 -2.98 -0.14 -3.08
CA HIS A 231 -2.30 -1.34 -2.63
C HIS A 231 -0.97 -1.02 -1.92
N ILE A 232 -0.23 0.01 -2.31
CA ILE A 232 0.97 0.44 -1.56
C ILE A 232 0.54 1.02 -0.21
N ARG A 233 -0.43 1.94 -0.20
CA ARG A 233 -0.89 2.61 1.02
C ARG A 233 -1.40 1.65 2.09
N GLU A 234 -2.06 0.56 1.69
CA GLU A 234 -2.52 -0.50 2.60
C GLU A 234 -1.38 -1.17 3.38
N HIS A 235 -0.15 -1.17 2.83
CA HIS A 235 1.04 -1.76 3.48
C HIS A 235 1.89 -0.72 4.22
N ILE A 236 1.59 0.58 4.10
CA ILE A 236 2.30 1.62 4.85
C ILE A 236 1.76 1.66 6.28
N PRO A 237 2.58 1.31 7.29
CA PRO A 237 2.18 1.42 8.68
C PRO A 237 2.03 2.89 9.05
N ASP A 238 0.98 3.21 9.80
CA ASP A 238 0.74 4.56 10.32
C ASP A 238 0.84 5.65 9.24
N LEU A 239 0.13 5.44 8.11
CA LEU A 239 0.15 6.32 6.94
C LEU A 239 0.01 7.81 7.29
N ALA A 240 -0.83 8.16 8.27
CA ALA A 240 -0.98 9.54 8.70
C ALA A 240 0.31 10.14 9.28
N VAL A 241 1.11 9.36 10.02
CA VAL A 241 2.42 9.78 10.53
C VAL A 241 3.42 9.90 9.40
N GLN A 242 3.43 8.95 8.45
CA GLN A 242 4.30 8.99 7.28
C GLN A 242 4.03 10.22 6.40
N GLN A 243 2.76 10.61 6.24
CA GLN A 243 2.38 11.86 5.58
C GLN A 243 2.80 13.12 6.36
N ASN A 244 3.08 13.01 7.67
CA ASN A 244 3.45 14.14 8.50
C ASN A 244 4.96 14.28 8.75
N LEU A 245 5.81 13.47 8.13
CA LEU A 245 7.27 13.55 8.33
C LEU A 245 7.88 14.87 7.81
N GLN A 246 7.15 15.59 6.97
CA GLN A 246 7.64 16.77 6.25
C GLN A 246 7.27 18.11 6.92
N MET A 247 7.18 18.14 8.26
CA MET A 247 6.89 19.37 9.04
C MET A 247 7.86 20.52 8.75
N GLY A 248 9.08 20.22 8.27
CA GLY A 248 10.07 21.22 7.87
C GLY A 248 9.61 22.14 6.72
N ARG A 249 8.57 21.78 5.96
CA ARG A 249 7.91 22.66 4.97
C ARG A 249 7.37 23.96 5.57
N LEU A 250 7.08 23.99 6.88
CA LEU A 250 6.71 25.23 7.58
C LEU A 250 7.78 26.34 7.47
N CYS A 251 9.04 25.96 7.22
CA CYS A 251 10.18 26.87 7.18
C CYS A 251 10.23 27.72 5.91
N ASP A 252 9.35 27.51 4.91
CA ASP A 252 9.20 28.41 3.76
C ASP A 252 8.83 29.85 4.19
N ILE A 253 8.33 30.02 5.43
CA ILE A 253 8.13 31.32 6.10
C ILE A 253 9.42 32.15 6.26
N LEU A 254 10.59 31.53 6.06
CA LEU A 254 11.89 32.22 6.03
C LEU A 254 11.90 33.37 5.02
N ASP A 255 11.25 33.18 3.87
CA ASP A 255 10.96 34.28 2.94
C ASP A 255 9.90 35.19 3.59
N ALA A 256 10.26 36.44 3.85
CA ALA A 256 9.41 37.44 4.48
C ALA A 256 8.09 37.70 3.71
N ASN A 257 8.04 37.36 2.41
CA ASN A 257 6.86 37.50 1.56
C ASN A 257 5.95 36.26 1.54
N VAL A 258 6.31 35.18 2.24
CA VAL A 258 5.54 33.93 2.24
C VAL A 258 4.71 33.80 3.51
N ASP A 259 3.41 33.56 3.35
CA ASP A 259 2.57 33.01 4.41
C ASP A 259 2.36 31.50 4.14
N VAL A 260 2.44 30.65 5.16
CA VAL A 260 2.38 29.19 5.01
C VAL A 260 1.07 28.62 5.54
N ILE A 261 0.41 27.76 4.77
CA ILE A 261 -0.68 26.90 5.28
C ILE A 261 -0.25 25.45 5.12
N TYR A 262 -0.13 24.74 6.24
CA TYR A 262 0.22 23.32 6.25
C TYR A 262 -1.02 22.49 6.55
N ILE A 263 -1.36 21.57 5.64
CA ILE A 263 -2.45 20.61 5.86
C ILE A 263 -1.88 19.42 6.64
N CYS A 264 -2.34 19.25 7.88
CA CYS A 264 -1.88 18.19 8.75
C CYS A 264 -2.79 16.97 8.66
N PRO A 265 -2.25 15.75 8.43
CA PRO A 265 -3.03 14.51 8.42
C PRO A 265 -3.51 14.08 9.82
N LEU A 266 -3.08 14.78 10.87
CA LEU A 266 -3.32 14.45 12.28
C LEU A 266 -3.83 15.68 13.03
N ALA A 267 -4.65 15.45 14.06
CA ALA A 267 -5.01 16.49 15.01
C ALA A 267 -3.87 16.65 16.02
N LEU A 268 -3.16 17.79 15.97
CA LEU A 268 -2.05 18.09 16.88
C LEU A 268 -2.60 18.64 18.20
N SER A 269 -1.99 18.26 19.32
CA SER A 269 -2.28 18.91 20.60
C SER A 269 -1.74 20.33 20.69
N GLU A 270 -2.26 21.08 21.67
CA GLU A 270 -1.76 22.40 22.05
C GLU A 270 -0.26 22.38 22.38
N GLU A 271 0.27 21.29 22.96
CA GLU A 271 1.71 21.15 23.23
C GLU A 271 2.54 21.19 21.94
N LEU A 272 2.15 20.43 20.92
CA LEU A 272 2.84 20.42 19.63
C LEU A 272 2.66 21.73 18.86
N LEU A 273 1.46 22.32 18.89
CA LEU A 273 1.23 23.63 18.29
C LEU A 273 2.14 24.68 18.93
N GLN A 274 2.23 24.71 20.26
CA GLN A 274 3.13 25.61 20.99
C GLN A 274 4.61 25.36 20.67
N TYR A 275 5.00 24.09 20.50
CA TYR A 275 6.34 23.73 20.08
C TYR A 275 6.71 24.37 18.73
N TYR A 276 5.86 24.22 17.71
CA TYR A 276 6.10 24.81 16.39
C TYR A 276 5.98 26.34 16.37
N HIS A 277 5.08 26.94 17.16
CA HIS A 277 5.04 28.40 17.32
C HIS A 277 6.37 28.92 17.87
N LYS A 278 6.92 28.28 18.91
CA LYS A 278 8.23 28.64 19.47
C LYS A 278 9.36 28.40 18.46
N LEU A 279 9.40 27.22 17.83
CA LEU A 279 10.44 26.85 16.86
C LEU A 279 10.52 27.87 15.72
N LEU A 280 9.38 28.24 15.12
CA LEU A 280 9.35 29.22 14.04
C LEU A 280 9.67 30.63 14.57
N GLY A 281 9.19 31.00 15.76
CA GLY A 281 9.52 32.30 16.38
C GLY A 281 11.02 32.52 16.63
N LEU A 282 11.83 31.46 16.67
CA LEU A 282 13.27 31.55 16.93
C LEU A 282 14.06 32.29 15.84
N GLN A 283 13.52 32.53 14.64
CA GLN A 283 14.35 33.09 13.54
C GLN A 283 15.02 34.42 13.87
N ALA A 284 14.28 35.33 14.51
CA ALA A 284 14.82 36.61 14.92
C ALA A 284 15.92 36.44 16.00
N ALA A 285 15.70 35.52 16.96
CA ALA A 285 16.69 35.14 17.96
C ALA A 285 17.93 34.43 17.37
N VAL A 286 17.76 33.61 16.33
CA VAL A 286 18.88 32.98 15.59
C VAL A 286 19.73 34.05 14.91
N ARG A 287 19.10 35.09 14.35
CA ARG A 287 19.81 36.20 13.70
C ARG A 287 20.57 37.08 14.70
N SER A 288 19.99 37.36 15.86
CA SER A 288 20.60 38.23 16.87
C SER A 288 21.51 37.51 17.85
N GLY A 289 21.37 36.19 18.01
CA GLY A 289 22.02 35.41 19.07
C GLY A 289 21.38 35.59 20.45
N ASN A 290 20.26 36.31 20.55
CA ASN A 290 19.59 36.59 21.81
C ASN A 290 18.20 35.91 21.86
N PRO A 291 17.96 35.00 22.82
CA PRO A 291 16.67 34.31 22.96
C PRO A 291 15.46 35.24 23.14
N GLU A 292 15.66 36.44 23.70
CA GLU A 292 14.58 37.41 23.98
C GLU A 292 14.01 38.06 22.70
N ASP A 293 14.72 37.97 21.57
CA ASP A 293 14.28 38.54 20.29
C ASP A 293 13.31 37.61 19.53
N MET A 294 12.74 36.60 20.20
CA MET A 294 11.77 35.69 19.61
C MET A 294 10.56 36.46 19.04
N ALA A 295 10.25 36.23 17.77
CA ALA A 295 9.14 36.88 17.11
C ALA A 295 7.85 36.06 17.21
N ASP A 296 6.70 36.73 17.32
CA ASP A 296 5.40 36.09 17.13
C ASP A 296 5.08 36.01 15.64
N LEU A 297 4.97 34.79 15.12
CA LEU A 297 4.69 34.49 13.72
C LEU A 297 3.31 33.84 13.50
N GLN A 298 2.43 33.84 14.51
CA GLN A 298 1.14 33.15 14.45
C GLN A 298 0.27 33.57 13.25
N ASP A 299 0.38 34.81 12.79
CA ASP A 299 -0.38 35.30 11.62
C ASP A 299 0.19 34.87 10.27
N ARG A 300 1.46 34.44 10.24
CA ARG A 300 2.18 34.08 9.02
C ARG A 300 2.15 32.59 8.69
N PHE A 301 1.82 31.72 9.64
CA PHE A 301 1.60 30.31 9.35
C PHE A 301 0.32 29.75 9.99
N LYS A 302 -0.30 28.76 9.35
CA LYS A 302 -1.48 28.06 9.87
C LYS A 302 -1.34 26.56 9.64
N ILE A 303 -1.52 25.77 10.68
CA ILE A 303 -1.64 24.31 10.58
C ILE A 303 -3.12 23.97 10.63
N LEU A 304 -3.65 23.34 9.57
CA LEU A 304 -5.05 22.97 9.45
C LEU A 304 -5.20 21.46 9.34
N THR A 305 -6.01 20.88 10.21
CA THR A 305 -6.37 19.46 10.15
C THR A 305 -7.72 19.31 9.46
N PRO A 306 -7.82 18.54 8.35
CA PRO A 306 -9.09 18.27 7.68
C PRO A 306 -10.08 17.58 8.62
N GLU A 307 -11.35 17.98 8.65
CA GLU A 307 -12.32 17.39 9.59
C GLU A 307 -12.64 15.91 9.31
N ALA A 308 -12.37 15.41 8.10
CA ALA A 308 -12.67 14.04 7.71
C ALA A 308 -11.58 13.00 8.11
N ILE A 309 -10.51 13.41 8.81
CA ILE A 309 -9.39 12.49 9.17
C ILE A 309 -9.87 11.24 9.92
N ASN A 310 -10.93 11.37 10.73
CA ASN A 310 -11.49 10.28 11.53
C ASN A 310 -12.78 9.69 10.94
N SER A 311 -13.20 10.16 9.76
CA SER A 311 -14.44 9.68 9.12
C SER A 311 -14.26 8.34 8.41
N PHE A 312 -13.02 7.97 8.07
CA PHE A 312 -12.70 6.77 7.28
C PHE A 312 -11.57 5.93 7.92
N PRO A 313 -11.71 5.48 9.18
CA PRO A 313 -10.61 4.86 9.93
C PRO A 313 -10.12 3.53 9.32
N GLU A 314 -10.98 2.81 8.60
CA GLU A 314 -10.63 1.55 7.92
C GLU A 314 -9.99 1.76 6.53
N HIS A 315 -9.88 3.01 6.07
CA HIS A 315 -9.36 3.33 4.75
C HIS A 315 -8.03 4.09 4.85
N HIS A 316 -7.01 3.57 4.21
CA HIS A 316 -5.69 4.21 4.12
C HIS A 316 -5.69 5.33 3.08
N MET A 317 -6.52 6.36 3.24
CA MET A 317 -6.68 7.48 2.29
C MET A 317 -5.46 8.41 2.28
N CYS A 318 -5.06 8.87 1.10
CA CYS A 318 -4.04 9.92 0.99
C CYS A 318 -4.62 11.27 1.45
N LEU A 319 -3.76 12.17 1.93
CA LEU A 319 -4.18 13.43 2.55
C LEU A 319 -5.01 14.32 1.61
N ALA A 320 -4.67 14.35 0.31
CA ALA A 320 -5.45 15.09 -0.68
C ALA A 320 -6.90 14.58 -0.78
N THR A 321 -7.10 13.26 -0.72
CA THR A 321 -8.44 12.64 -0.69
C THR A 321 -9.20 13.01 0.59
N VAL A 322 -8.51 12.99 1.75
CA VAL A 322 -9.13 13.37 3.04
C VAL A 322 -9.56 14.84 3.01
N LEU A 323 -8.70 15.74 2.49
CA LEU A 323 -9.01 17.16 2.36
C LEU A 323 -10.17 17.41 1.39
N LYS A 324 -10.21 16.69 0.26
CA LYS A 324 -11.34 16.73 -0.68
C LYS A 324 -12.68 16.37 -0.02
N TYR A 325 -12.66 15.45 0.95
CA TYR A 325 -13.85 15.08 1.72
C TYR A 325 -14.09 15.96 2.97
N SER A 326 -13.33 17.05 3.11
CA SER A 326 -13.40 17.99 4.23
C SER A 326 -13.89 19.38 3.79
N PRO A 327 -15.19 19.53 3.48
CA PRO A 327 -15.76 20.77 2.93
C PRO A 327 -15.63 21.98 3.86
N ARG A 328 -15.66 21.81 5.19
CA ARG A 328 -15.47 22.91 6.15
C ARG A 328 -14.04 23.42 6.13
N THR A 329 -13.06 22.52 6.04
CA THR A 329 -11.65 22.89 5.88
C THR A 329 -11.42 23.59 4.54
N LEU A 330 -12.00 23.10 3.44
CA LEU A 330 -11.94 23.77 2.12
C LEU A 330 -12.56 25.17 2.14
N GLN A 331 -13.73 25.35 2.75
CA GLN A 331 -14.35 26.66 2.94
C GLN A 331 -13.46 27.60 3.76
N ARG A 332 -12.85 27.09 4.84
CA ARG A 332 -11.90 27.87 5.65
C ARG A 332 -10.69 28.29 4.82
N LEU A 333 -10.15 27.41 3.98
CA LEU A 333 -9.06 27.73 3.05
C LEU A 333 -9.49 28.82 2.06
N GLN A 334 -10.65 28.69 1.42
CA GLN A 334 -11.17 29.72 0.49
C GLN A 334 -11.23 31.11 1.13
N VAL A 335 -11.70 31.20 2.39
CA VAL A 335 -11.73 32.46 3.14
C VAL A 335 -10.32 33.00 3.43
N LEU A 336 -9.38 32.13 3.81
CA LEU A 336 -7.99 32.52 4.09
C LEU A 336 -7.25 33.01 2.85
N LEU A 337 -7.61 32.50 1.67
CA LEU A 337 -6.95 32.78 0.40
C LEU A 337 -7.59 33.96 -0.36
N GLN A 338 -8.74 34.45 0.10
CA GLN A 338 -9.48 35.50 -0.60
C GLN A 338 -8.62 36.76 -0.81
N GLY A 339 -8.42 37.13 -2.07
CA GLY A 339 -7.64 38.32 -2.47
C GLY A 339 -6.13 38.18 -2.34
N ARG A 340 -5.60 36.96 -2.16
CA ARG A 340 -4.16 36.69 -2.04
C ARG A 340 -3.67 35.85 -3.21
N ASP A 341 -2.46 36.12 -3.69
CA ASP A 341 -1.76 35.20 -4.59
C ASP A 341 -1.40 33.93 -3.80
N ALA A 342 -1.75 32.76 -4.32
CA ALA A 342 -1.49 31.49 -3.65
C ALA A 342 -1.27 30.33 -4.63
N TYR A 343 -0.57 29.30 -4.18
CA TYR A 343 -0.42 28.05 -4.92
C TYR A 343 -0.23 26.86 -3.98
N LEU A 344 -0.52 25.67 -4.49
CA LEU A 344 -0.39 24.40 -3.77
C LEU A 344 0.97 23.77 -4.05
N VAL A 345 1.58 23.19 -3.02
CA VAL A 345 2.73 22.28 -3.13
C VAL A 345 2.33 20.94 -2.53
N GLY A 346 2.20 19.93 -3.40
CA GLY A 346 1.84 18.58 -3.00
C GLY A 346 2.99 17.76 -2.42
N GLY A 347 2.68 16.50 -2.09
CA GLY A 347 3.65 15.44 -1.86
C GLY A 347 3.79 14.61 -3.14
N VAL A 348 3.38 13.35 -3.08
CA VAL A 348 3.30 12.46 -4.24
C VAL A 348 2.05 12.81 -5.07
N PRO A 349 2.18 13.18 -6.36
CA PRO A 349 1.05 13.63 -7.17
C PRO A 349 -0.09 12.61 -7.29
N HIS A 350 -1.31 13.06 -7.03
CA HIS A 350 -2.55 12.28 -7.09
C HIS A 350 -3.68 13.06 -7.78
N LEU A 351 -4.67 12.35 -8.32
CA LEU A 351 -5.82 12.98 -9.00
C LEU A 351 -6.63 13.91 -8.08
N ASP A 352 -6.64 13.62 -6.78
CA ASP A 352 -7.36 14.46 -5.82
C ASP A 352 -6.61 15.77 -5.50
N ASP A 353 -5.30 15.87 -5.75
CA ASP A 353 -4.59 17.16 -5.68
C ASP A 353 -5.17 18.14 -6.72
N LEU A 354 -5.47 17.65 -7.92
CA LEU A 354 -6.11 18.45 -8.96
C LEU A 354 -7.53 18.89 -8.56
N ALA A 355 -8.28 17.99 -7.90
CA ALA A 355 -9.62 18.30 -7.42
C ALA A 355 -9.59 19.36 -6.30
N VAL A 356 -8.67 19.24 -5.34
CA VAL A 356 -8.48 20.26 -4.28
C VAL A 356 -8.04 21.59 -4.89
N ALA A 357 -7.08 21.58 -5.83
CA ALA A 357 -6.63 22.78 -6.52
C ALA A 357 -7.77 23.48 -7.27
N ASP A 358 -8.67 22.71 -7.87
CA ASP A 358 -9.84 23.24 -8.56
C ASP A 358 -10.88 23.83 -7.62
N GLU A 359 -11.15 23.16 -6.50
CA GLU A 359 -12.08 23.68 -5.48
C GLU A 359 -11.56 24.98 -4.84
N LEU A 360 -10.25 25.09 -4.65
CA LEU A 360 -9.61 26.29 -4.09
C LEU A 360 -9.32 27.38 -5.15
N GLN A 361 -9.46 27.06 -6.44
CA GLN A 361 -9.13 27.95 -7.56
C GLN A 361 -7.67 28.47 -7.54
N VAL A 362 -6.73 27.62 -7.10
CA VAL A 362 -5.29 27.93 -7.05
C VAL A 362 -4.48 27.01 -7.96
N PRO A 363 -3.37 27.47 -8.54
CA PRO A 363 -2.46 26.60 -9.29
C PRO A 363 -1.75 25.59 -8.37
N LEU A 364 -1.36 24.45 -8.95
CA LEU A 364 -0.55 23.42 -8.30
C LEU A 364 0.88 23.49 -8.87
N LEU A 365 1.86 23.67 -8.00
CA LEU A 365 3.28 23.50 -8.31
C LEU A 365 3.63 22.01 -8.17
N GLY A 366 3.42 21.26 -9.24
CA GLY A 366 3.68 19.83 -9.28
C GLY A 366 3.36 19.24 -10.65
N SER A 367 3.86 18.03 -10.88
CA SER A 367 3.66 17.30 -12.12
C SER A 367 2.23 16.80 -12.25
N GLU A 368 1.76 16.63 -13.48
CA GLU A 368 0.51 15.91 -13.71
C GLU A 368 0.59 14.50 -13.11
N PRO A 369 -0.45 14.01 -12.39
CA PRO A 369 -0.41 12.70 -11.75
C PRO A 369 -0.09 11.54 -12.70
N ALA A 370 -0.56 11.56 -13.96
CA ALA A 370 -0.27 10.51 -14.93
C ALA A 370 1.20 10.50 -15.38
N VAL A 371 1.79 11.68 -15.57
CA VAL A 371 3.22 11.84 -15.88
C VAL A 371 4.06 11.37 -14.70
N ALA A 372 3.70 11.80 -13.49
CA ALA A 372 4.37 11.39 -12.28
C ALA A 372 4.32 9.87 -12.09
N GLN A 373 3.15 9.25 -12.23
CA GLN A 373 2.99 7.79 -12.12
C GLN A 373 3.81 7.02 -13.14
N LEU A 374 3.93 7.52 -14.38
CA LEU A 374 4.73 6.87 -15.40
C LEU A 374 6.23 6.87 -15.08
N TYR A 375 6.78 8.04 -14.72
CA TYR A 375 8.23 8.22 -14.57
C TYR A 375 8.75 7.98 -13.16
N SER A 376 7.88 7.93 -12.15
CA SER A 376 8.30 7.59 -10.79
C SER A 376 8.48 6.09 -10.60
N THR A 377 8.04 5.22 -11.53
CA THR A 377 8.33 3.78 -11.41
C THR A 377 9.83 3.50 -11.56
N LYS A 378 10.33 2.37 -11.04
CA LYS A 378 11.74 1.99 -11.21
C LYS A 378 12.11 1.87 -12.69
N SER A 379 11.27 1.26 -13.51
CA SER A 379 11.47 1.22 -14.96
C SER A 379 11.28 2.60 -15.62
N GLY A 380 10.34 3.41 -15.12
CA GLY A 380 10.12 4.80 -15.55
C GLY A 380 11.33 5.71 -15.36
N SER A 381 12.00 5.62 -14.21
CA SER A 381 13.21 6.38 -13.93
C SER A 381 14.35 6.01 -14.87
N LYS A 382 14.49 4.72 -15.23
CA LYS A 382 15.47 4.28 -16.24
C LYS A 382 15.25 4.91 -17.61
N ARG A 383 13.99 5.13 -18.02
CA ARG A 383 13.69 5.84 -19.27
C ARG A 383 14.17 7.29 -19.22
N ILE A 384 14.04 7.97 -18.08
CA ILE A 384 14.58 9.32 -17.88
C ILE A 384 16.10 9.30 -17.96
N PHE A 385 16.76 8.42 -17.21
CA PHE A 385 18.23 8.35 -17.18
C PHE A 385 18.83 8.00 -18.55
N ALA A 386 18.22 7.05 -19.27
CA ALA A 386 18.60 6.72 -20.63
C ALA A 386 18.46 7.93 -21.57
N SER A 387 17.37 8.71 -21.46
CA SER A 387 17.19 9.92 -22.26
C SER A 387 18.14 11.07 -21.87
N ALA A 388 18.58 11.11 -20.61
CA ALA A 388 19.56 12.07 -20.10
C ALA A 388 21.01 11.69 -20.47
N GLY A 389 21.25 10.43 -20.88
CA GLY A 389 22.60 9.93 -21.15
C GLY A 389 23.51 9.96 -19.93
N VAL A 390 22.95 9.72 -18.74
CA VAL A 390 23.71 9.64 -17.48
C VAL A 390 24.10 8.20 -17.18
N PRO A 391 25.24 7.96 -16.50
CA PRO A 391 25.61 6.61 -16.11
C PRO A 391 24.57 5.99 -15.16
N THR A 392 24.19 4.74 -15.42
CA THR A 392 23.29 3.93 -14.61
C THR A 392 23.90 2.55 -14.37
N PRO A 393 23.47 1.81 -13.32
CA PRO A 393 23.92 0.44 -13.15
C PRO A 393 23.57 -0.41 -14.38
N PRO A 394 24.45 -1.33 -14.82
CA PRO A 394 24.09 -2.35 -15.79
C PRO A 394 22.83 -3.09 -15.36
N GLY A 395 21.87 -3.27 -16.26
CA GLY A 395 20.56 -3.77 -15.87
C GLY A 395 19.54 -3.79 -16.99
N GLU A 396 18.38 -4.37 -16.68
CA GLU A 396 17.23 -4.49 -17.58
C GLU A 396 15.97 -4.07 -16.82
N TRP A 397 15.02 -3.43 -17.50
CA TRP A 397 13.79 -2.87 -16.93
C TRP A 397 12.55 -3.29 -17.75
N ASP A 398 11.34 -2.94 -17.29
CA ASP A 398 10.05 -3.41 -17.86
C ASP A 398 9.92 -4.95 -17.90
N ILE A 399 10.31 -5.63 -16.82
CA ILE A 399 10.24 -7.09 -16.75
C ILE A 399 8.90 -7.55 -16.17
N HIS A 400 8.10 -8.24 -16.99
CA HIS A 400 6.75 -8.70 -16.63
C HIS A 400 6.54 -10.22 -16.69
N SER A 401 7.57 -10.97 -17.10
CA SER A 401 7.49 -12.44 -17.16
C SER A 401 8.72 -13.12 -16.58
N ARG A 402 8.52 -14.31 -16.01
CA ARG A 402 9.62 -15.13 -15.48
C ARG A 402 10.64 -15.49 -16.57
N GLU A 403 10.18 -15.76 -17.78
CA GLU A 403 11.05 -16.05 -18.92
C GLU A 403 11.93 -14.85 -19.30
N GLN A 404 11.35 -13.65 -19.33
CA GLN A 404 12.10 -12.42 -19.57
C GLN A 404 13.12 -12.18 -18.47
N LEU A 405 12.75 -12.34 -17.19
CA LEU A 405 13.66 -12.21 -16.06
C LEU A 405 14.87 -13.15 -16.19
N LEU A 406 14.63 -14.44 -16.43
CA LEU A 406 15.69 -15.43 -16.53
C LEU A 406 16.60 -15.18 -17.74
N ARG A 407 16.02 -14.82 -18.89
CA ARG A 407 16.78 -14.50 -20.10
C ARG A 407 17.64 -13.26 -19.91
N ALA A 408 17.05 -12.17 -19.42
CA ALA A 408 17.74 -10.91 -19.17
C ALA A 408 18.87 -11.09 -18.15
N LEU A 409 18.59 -11.72 -17.01
CA LEU A 409 19.59 -11.97 -15.98
C LEU A 409 20.73 -12.86 -16.51
N SER A 410 20.43 -13.90 -17.28
CA SER A 410 21.47 -14.77 -17.87
C SER A 410 22.44 -13.97 -18.75
N GLN A 411 21.89 -13.10 -19.60
CA GLN A 411 22.68 -12.25 -20.49
C GLN A 411 23.50 -11.23 -19.69
N LEU A 412 22.87 -10.57 -18.72
CA LEU A 412 23.50 -9.59 -17.84
C LEU A 412 24.69 -10.19 -17.05
N ILE A 413 24.55 -11.39 -16.49
CA ILE A 413 25.63 -12.09 -15.80
C ILE A 413 26.79 -12.39 -16.75
N LEU A 414 26.48 -12.89 -17.95
CA LEU A 414 27.48 -13.26 -18.94
C LEU A 414 28.28 -12.05 -19.44
N ASP A 415 27.63 -10.90 -19.55
CA ASP A 415 28.24 -9.63 -19.98
C ASP A 415 29.01 -8.93 -18.87
N ASN A 416 28.66 -9.17 -17.60
CA ASN A 416 29.22 -8.49 -16.43
C ASN A 416 29.66 -9.51 -15.36
N LEU A 417 30.60 -10.40 -15.71
CA LEU A 417 31.03 -11.51 -14.83
C LEU A 417 31.70 -11.05 -13.52
N GLU A 418 32.13 -9.79 -13.45
CA GLU A 418 32.67 -9.14 -12.26
C GLU A 418 31.59 -8.75 -11.22
N VAL A 419 30.32 -8.68 -11.63
CA VAL A 419 29.20 -8.31 -10.75
C VAL A 419 28.81 -9.50 -9.88
N GLN A 420 29.12 -9.42 -8.59
CA GLN A 420 28.77 -10.48 -7.64
C GLN A 420 27.28 -10.48 -7.27
N ARG A 421 26.72 -9.29 -7.02
CA ARG A 421 25.38 -9.10 -6.49
C ARG A 421 24.47 -8.43 -7.51
N TRP A 422 23.28 -8.99 -7.68
CA TRP A 422 22.22 -8.43 -8.50
C TRP A 422 21.05 -8.00 -7.63
N LEU A 423 20.49 -6.83 -7.91
CA LEU A 423 19.29 -6.30 -7.28
C LEU A 423 18.08 -6.53 -8.17
N PHE A 424 16.95 -6.83 -7.55
CA PHE A 424 15.62 -6.90 -8.15
C PHE A 424 14.75 -5.85 -7.48
N LYS A 425 14.19 -4.92 -8.25
CA LYS A 425 13.37 -3.82 -7.73
C LYS A 425 12.00 -3.82 -8.38
N VAL A 426 10.94 -3.85 -7.56
CA VAL A 426 9.56 -3.76 -8.02
C VAL A 426 9.21 -2.30 -8.37
N ASP A 427 8.53 -2.09 -9.50
CA ASP A 427 8.36 -0.75 -10.11
C ASP A 427 7.66 0.28 -9.22
N ASP A 428 6.59 -0.12 -8.55
CA ASP A 428 5.71 0.77 -7.80
C ASP A 428 6.17 0.99 -6.34
N GLU A 429 7.16 0.21 -5.89
CA GLU A 429 7.63 0.21 -4.50
C GLU A 429 8.61 1.34 -4.17
N ARG A 430 8.63 1.74 -2.89
CA ARG A 430 9.39 2.91 -2.38
C ARG A 430 10.26 2.56 -1.18
N GLY A 431 11.24 3.41 -0.87
CA GLY A 431 12.02 3.32 0.38
C GLY A 431 12.74 1.98 0.60
N GLY A 432 13.06 1.28 -0.48
CA GLY A 432 13.69 -0.05 -0.47
C GLY A 432 12.78 -1.24 -0.13
N ASP A 433 11.49 -1.03 0.15
CA ASP A 433 10.56 -2.09 0.55
C ASP A 433 10.31 -3.15 -0.53
N GLY A 434 10.43 -2.76 -1.80
CA GLY A 434 10.31 -3.63 -2.97
C GLY A 434 11.63 -4.09 -3.56
N THR A 435 12.70 -4.13 -2.77
CA THR A 435 14.02 -4.58 -3.24
C THR A 435 14.31 -5.99 -2.73
N ALA A 436 14.88 -6.82 -3.59
CA ALA A 436 15.51 -8.08 -3.24
C ALA A 436 16.91 -8.13 -3.87
N PHE A 437 17.80 -8.94 -3.33
CA PHE A 437 19.14 -9.11 -3.89
C PHE A 437 19.57 -10.58 -3.91
N CYS A 438 20.55 -10.90 -4.76
CA CYS A 438 21.15 -12.22 -4.83
C CYS A 438 22.63 -12.12 -5.21
N ASP A 439 23.49 -12.81 -4.45
CA ASP A 439 24.92 -12.97 -4.73
C ASP A 439 25.14 -14.10 -5.74
N VAL A 440 24.76 -13.86 -6.99
CA VAL A 440 24.63 -14.90 -8.03
C VAL A 440 25.93 -15.65 -8.28
N ILE A 441 27.05 -14.93 -8.45
CA ILE A 441 28.34 -15.53 -8.82
C ILE A 441 28.83 -16.53 -7.76
N SER A 442 28.53 -16.28 -6.48
CA SER A 442 28.90 -17.15 -5.37
C SER A 442 28.18 -18.50 -5.37
N HIS A 443 27.08 -18.62 -6.11
CA HIS A 443 26.21 -19.79 -6.12
C HIS A 443 26.09 -20.46 -7.50
N LEU A 444 26.74 -19.91 -8.52
CA LEU A 444 26.67 -20.40 -9.89
C LEU A 444 27.72 -21.50 -10.14
N GLU A 445 27.29 -22.75 -10.31
CA GLU A 445 28.17 -23.91 -10.42
C GLU A 445 28.99 -23.89 -11.71
N CYS A 446 28.41 -23.38 -12.81
CA CYS A 446 29.12 -23.25 -14.08
C CYS A 446 30.16 -22.12 -14.11
N TYR A 447 30.21 -21.23 -13.12
CA TYR A 447 31.07 -20.04 -13.13
C TYR A 447 32.57 -20.35 -13.29
N PRO A 448 33.19 -21.31 -12.55
CA PRO A 448 34.61 -21.63 -12.72
C PRO A 448 34.95 -22.23 -14.10
N TRP A 449 33.97 -22.83 -14.77
CA TRP A 449 34.14 -23.27 -16.16
C TRP A 449 34.13 -22.08 -17.11
N ILE A 450 33.16 -21.17 -16.98
CA ILE A 450 33.05 -19.95 -17.79
C ILE A 450 34.33 -19.10 -17.68
N GLN A 451 34.88 -18.94 -16.46
CA GLN A 451 36.13 -18.21 -16.25
C GLN A 451 37.32 -18.82 -17.00
N ARG A 452 37.44 -20.16 -17.01
CA ARG A 452 38.53 -20.86 -17.73
C ARG A 452 38.42 -20.71 -19.24
N GLU A 453 37.22 -20.87 -19.79
CA GLU A 453 36.99 -20.69 -21.24
C GLU A 453 37.28 -19.24 -21.66
N ARG A 454 36.87 -18.25 -20.86
CA ARG A 454 37.16 -16.82 -21.11
C ARG A 454 38.66 -16.50 -21.03
N GLN A 455 39.41 -17.17 -20.15
CA GLN A 455 40.88 -17.00 -20.11
C GLN A 455 41.59 -17.69 -21.28
N GLY A 456 41.00 -18.79 -21.81
CA GLY A 456 41.51 -19.50 -22.97
C GLY A 456 41.25 -18.82 -24.32
N HIS A 457 40.23 -17.96 -24.40
CA HIS A 457 39.84 -17.22 -25.60
C HIS A 457 40.06 -15.70 -25.41
N GLY A 458 40.70 -15.02 -26.37
CA GLY A 458 40.78 -13.55 -26.35
C GLY A 458 39.40 -12.87 -26.38
N PRO A 459 39.28 -11.59 -25.98
CA PRO A 459 37.98 -10.90 -25.82
C PRO A 459 37.09 -10.96 -27.07
N GLU A 460 37.68 -10.77 -28.25
CA GLU A 460 36.99 -10.78 -29.56
C GLU A 460 36.54 -12.19 -29.97
N VAL A 461 37.31 -13.21 -29.62
CA VAL A 461 36.99 -14.61 -29.93
C VAL A 461 35.88 -15.13 -29.02
N TRP A 462 35.83 -14.66 -27.78
CA TRP A 462 34.77 -15.03 -26.82
C TRP A 462 33.37 -14.59 -27.29
N SER A 463 33.23 -13.37 -27.83
CA SER A 463 31.93 -12.83 -28.26
C SER A 463 31.24 -13.64 -29.36
N GLU A 464 31.99 -14.29 -30.25
CA GLU A 464 31.46 -15.09 -31.36
C GLU A 464 31.60 -16.61 -31.14
N SER A 465 32.07 -17.02 -29.95
CA SER A 465 32.35 -18.42 -29.67
C SER A 465 31.08 -19.23 -29.37
N GLN A 466 31.07 -20.49 -29.83
CA GLN A 466 30.09 -21.48 -29.37
C GLN A 466 30.17 -21.70 -27.84
N ALA A 467 31.33 -21.42 -27.22
CA ALA A 467 31.51 -21.47 -25.77
C ALA A 467 30.66 -20.44 -25.02
N ARG A 468 30.44 -19.25 -25.60
CA ARG A 468 29.57 -18.20 -25.03
C ARG A 468 28.10 -18.61 -25.08
N GLU A 469 27.64 -19.20 -26.18
CA GLU A 469 26.27 -19.74 -26.28
C GLU A 469 26.06 -20.87 -25.26
N LEU A 470 27.03 -21.77 -25.11
CA LEU A 470 26.98 -22.84 -24.12
C LEU A 470 26.99 -22.30 -22.68
N ALA A 471 27.74 -21.22 -22.41
CA ALA A 471 27.72 -20.54 -21.11
C ALA A 471 26.33 -19.98 -20.81
N LEU A 472 25.69 -19.32 -21.77
CA LEU A 472 24.34 -18.79 -21.60
C LEU A 472 23.34 -19.90 -21.27
N VAL A 473 23.40 -21.03 -21.99
CA VAL A 473 22.52 -22.19 -21.74
C VAL A 473 22.72 -22.74 -20.32
N LYS A 474 23.97 -22.91 -19.87
CA LYS A 474 24.28 -23.40 -18.52
C LYS A 474 23.75 -22.44 -17.45
N ILE A 475 24.00 -21.14 -17.59
CA ILE A 475 23.49 -20.11 -16.66
C ILE A 475 21.96 -20.19 -16.59
N SER A 476 21.28 -20.20 -17.74
CA SER A 476 19.82 -20.25 -17.80
C SER A 476 19.21 -21.52 -17.18
N GLN A 477 19.93 -22.64 -17.18
CA GLN A 477 19.49 -23.90 -16.53
C GLN A 477 19.64 -23.86 -15.00
N GLU A 478 20.71 -23.24 -14.49
CA GLU A 478 21.00 -23.16 -13.05
C GLU A 478 20.17 -22.05 -12.35
N LEU A 479 19.95 -20.92 -13.02
CA LEU A 479 19.33 -19.72 -12.44
C LEU A 479 17.98 -19.95 -11.73
N PRO A 480 17.00 -20.70 -12.27
CA PRO A 480 15.71 -20.87 -11.60
C PRO A 480 15.82 -21.48 -10.20
N GLY A 481 16.71 -22.46 -10.03
CA GLY A 481 16.97 -23.11 -8.74
C GLY A 481 17.75 -22.19 -7.81
N LEU A 482 18.78 -21.54 -8.34
CA LEU A 482 19.62 -20.58 -7.61
C LEU A 482 18.77 -19.43 -7.03
N LEU A 483 17.95 -18.79 -7.86
CA LEU A 483 17.12 -17.66 -7.42
C LEU A 483 16.11 -18.07 -6.34
N ALA A 484 15.51 -19.26 -6.48
CA ALA A 484 14.54 -19.75 -5.51
C ALA A 484 15.15 -20.02 -4.13
N GLN A 485 16.45 -20.30 -4.06
CA GLN A 485 17.15 -20.63 -2.82
C GLN A 485 17.89 -19.42 -2.20
N HIS A 486 18.41 -18.51 -3.03
CA HIS A 486 19.39 -17.52 -2.61
C HIS A 486 18.93 -16.07 -2.74
N VAL A 487 17.78 -15.77 -3.35
CA VAL A 487 17.26 -14.40 -3.35
C VAL A 487 16.74 -14.03 -1.97
N GLN A 488 17.14 -12.85 -1.50
CA GLN A 488 16.76 -12.31 -0.20
C GLN A 488 16.00 -10.98 -0.39
N PRO A 489 14.69 -10.94 -0.08
CA PRO A 489 13.95 -9.68 0.01
C PRO A 489 14.46 -8.82 1.16
N VAL A 490 14.65 -7.52 0.92
CA VAL A 490 15.13 -6.57 1.93
C VAL A 490 14.10 -6.36 3.04
N ASN A 491 12.81 -6.27 2.67
CA ASN A 491 11.71 -6.17 3.63
C ASN A 491 10.98 -7.53 3.74
N GLU A 492 11.51 -8.42 4.58
CA GLU A 492 10.94 -9.74 4.82
C GLU A 492 9.53 -9.69 5.44
N LYS A 493 9.18 -8.60 6.15
CA LYS A 493 7.81 -8.42 6.71
C LYS A 493 6.79 -8.26 5.58
N ARG A 494 7.15 -7.55 4.50
CA ARG A 494 6.32 -7.36 3.31
C ARG A 494 6.39 -8.57 2.37
N PHE A 495 7.59 -9.04 2.10
CA PHE A 495 7.88 -10.14 1.18
C PHE A 495 8.59 -11.27 1.92
N PRO A 496 7.85 -12.16 2.62
CA PRO A 496 8.47 -13.22 3.42
C PRO A 496 9.09 -14.34 2.58
N THR A 497 8.80 -14.39 1.27
CA THR A 497 9.35 -15.39 0.36
C THR A 497 9.64 -14.78 -1.01
N TRP A 498 10.63 -15.34 -1.72
CA TRP A 498 10.92 -15.02 -3.12
C TRP A 498 9.68 -15.14 -4.01
N GLU A 499 8.85 -16.16 -3.83
CA GLU A 499 7.67 -16.36 -4.69
C GLU A 499 6.66 -15.20 -4.58
N LYS A 500 6.41 -14.68 -3.37
CA LYS A 500 5.53 -13.51 -3.18
C LYS A 500 6.13 -12.24 -3.76
N PHE A 501 7.44 -12.06 -3.59
CA PHE A 501 8.17 -10.97 -4.21
C PHE A 501 8.04 -11.04 -5.74
N LEU A 502 8.38 -12.21 -6.33
CA LEU A 502 8.37 -12.45 -7.76
C LEU A 502 6.97 -12.27 -8.36
N GLN A 503 5.92 -12.75 -7.68
CA GLN A 503 4.54 -12.53 -8.13
C GLN A 503 4.24 -11.03 -8.28
N THR A 504 4.65 -10.23 -7.30
CA THR A 504 4.44 -8.77 -7.30
C THR A 504 5.31 -8.10 -8.37
N PHE A 505 6.60 -8.45 -8.43
CA PHE A 505 7.56 -8.00 -9.44
C PHE A 505 7.03 -8.23 -10.86
N LEU A 506 6.52 -9.43 -11.18
CA LEU A 506 6.01 -9.75 -12.51
C LEU A 506 4.67 -9.06 -12.81
N THR A 507 3.83 -8.84 -11.80
CA THR A 507 2.52 -8.20 -11.98
C THR A 507 2.66 -6.69 -12.23
N GLN A 508 3.56 -6.04 -11.50
CA GLN A 508 3.75 -4.59 -11.57
C GLN A 508 4.78 -4.19 -12.63
N GLY A 509 5.73 -5.08 -12.92
CA GLY A 509 6.96 -4.72 -13.60
C GLY A 509 8.10 -4.57 -12.60
N GLY A 510 9.32 -4.71 -13.09
CA GLY A 510 10.48 -4.50 -12.26
C GLY A 510 11.78 -4.42 -13.04
N VAL A 511 12.82 -4.08 -12.29
CA VAL A 511 14.17 -3.77 -12.79
C VAL A 511 15.17 -4.72 -12.15
N ILE A 512 16.11 -5.20 -12.97
CA ILE A 512 17.33 -5.88 -12.53
C ILE A 512 18.47 -4.87 -12.62
N GLU A 513 19.28 -4.75 -11.56
CA GLU A 513 20.44 -3.86 -11.55
C GLU A 513 21.66 -4.56 -10.97
N ALA A 514 22.83 -4.29 -11.53
CA ALA A 514 24.10 -4.66 -10.94
C ALA A 514 24.33 -3.86 -9.65
N PHE A 515 24.76 -4.54 -8.60
CA PHE A 515 25.26 -3.89 -7.39
C PHE A 515 26.77 -3.65 -7.55
N PRO A 516 27.28 -2.43 -7.29
CA PRO A 516 28.70 -2.14 -7.45
C PRO A 516 29.57 -3.03 -6.56
N PHE A 517 30.60 -3.67 -7.13
CA PHE A 517 31.59 -4.42 -6.38
C PHE A 517 32.71 -3.49 -5.88
N SER A 518 32.51 -2.87 -4.71
CA SER A 518 33.51 -2.00 -4.08
C SER A 518 33.44 -2.05 -2.56
N ALA A 519 34.58 -1.82 -1.91
CA ALA A 519 34.69 -1.70 -0.46
C ALA A 519 34.23 -0.32 0.06
N SER A 520 34.22 0.70 -0.82
CA SER A 520 33.74 2.04 -0.50
C SER A 520 32.56 2.36 -1.42
N LEU A 521 31.36 2.35 -0.83
CA LEU A 521 30.11 2.64 -1.51
C LEU A 521 29.34 3.67 -0.68
N THR A 522 28.80 4.68 -1.35
CA THR A 522 27.96 5.70 -0.70
C THR A 522 26.76 5.98 -1.57
N ASN A 523 25.56 5.92 -1.00
CA ASN A 523 24.36 6.38 -1.69
C ASN A 523 24.14 7.86 -1.37
N LEU A 524 23.65 8.61 -2.35
CA LEU A 524 23.38 10.03 -2.22
C LEU A 524 21.96 10.33 -2.70
N THR A 525 21.33 11.32 -2.09
CA THR A 525 20.08 11.91 -2.59
C THR A 525 20.33 13.37 -2.93
N VAL A 526 19.87 13.81 -4.10
CA VAL A 526 19.86 15.21 -4.52
C VAL A 526 18.43 15.64 -4.80
N ASP A 527 18.00 16.72 -4.16
CA ASP A 527 16.68 17.31 -4.36
C ASP A 527 16.75 18.44 -5.39
N LEU A 528 15.82 18.47 -6.32
CA LEU A 528 15.71 19.44 -7.38
C LEU A 528 14.30 20.03 -7.47
N LEU A 529 14.20 21.19 -8.11
CA LEU A 529 12.96 21.83 -8.49
C LEU A 529 13.01 22.24 -9.96
N ILE A 530 12.03 21.79 -10.74
CA ILE A 530 11.70 22.41 -12.02
C ILE A 530 10.68 23.50 -11.72
N GLU A 531 11.09 24.76 -11.85
CA GLU A 531 10.22 25.91 -11.68
C GLU A 531 9.17 25.98 -12.81
N PRO A 532 8.04 26.71 -12.62
CA PRO A 532 7.05 26.94 -13.68
C PRO A 532 7.61 27.57 -14.96
N THR A 533 8.74 28.27 -14.88
CA THR A 533 9.48 28.82 -16.04
C THR A 533 10.26 27.76 -16.81
N GLY A 534 10.44 26.57 -16.23
CA GLY A 534 11.27 25.48 -16.76
C GLY A 534 12.75 25.59 -16.36
N GLU A 535 13.09 26.45 -15.40
CA GLU A 535 14.43 26.50 -14.81
C GLU A 535 14.61 25.32 -13.84
N VAL A 536 15.76 24.64 -13.92
CA VAL A 536 16.12 23.52 -13.04
C VAL A 536 17.05 24.03 -11.95
N THR A 537 16.65 23.91 -10.69
CA THR A 537 17.44 24.32 -9.53
C THR A 537 17.73 23.12 -8.62
N LEU A 538 18.95 23.06 -8.09
CA LEU A 538 19.33 22.10 -7.05
C LEU A 538 19.03 22.73 -5.69
N LEU A 539 18.30 22.01 -4.83
CA LEU A 539 17.83 22.51 -3.55
C LEU A 539 18.57 21.90 -2.36
N SER A 540 18.89 20.62 -2.44
CA SER A 540 19.63 19.92 -1.39
C SER A 540 20.47 18.78 -1.98
N SER A 541 21.52 18.39 -1.28
CA SER A 541 22.35 17.22 -1.62
C SER A 541 22.85 16.58 -0.32
N GLY A 542 22.75 15.27 -0.18
CA GLY A 542 23.19 14.58 1.04
C GLY A 542 23.57 13.12 0.87
N ASP A 543 24.51 12.65 1.70
CA ASP A 543 24.92 11.24 1.74
C ASP A 543 23.98 10.44 2.64
N GLN A 544 23.39 9.37 2.13
CA GLN A 544 22.39 8.57 2.84
C GLN A 544 22.99 7.71 3.96
N LEU A 545 22.27 7.63 5.09
CA LEU A 545 22.52 6.72 6.20
C LEU A 545 21.57 5.52 6.14
N HIS A 546 22.08 4.32 6.46
CA HIS A 546 21.42 3.03 6.20
C HIS A 546 21.16 2.21 7.47
N ALA A 547 20.60 2.86 8.50
CA ALA A 547 20.26 2.21 9.77
C ALA A 547 19.32 1.00 9.63
N GLU A 548 18.48 0.94 8.59
CA GLU A 548 17.49 -0.13 8.41
C GLU A 548 17.87 -1.14 7.32
N GLY A 549 19.16 -1.22 7.00
CA GLY A 549 19.73 -2.13 6.01
C GLY A 549 20.38 -1.39 4.83
N PRO A 550 21.26 -2.06 4.08
CA PRO A 550 22.16 -1.42 3.09
C PRO A 550 21.45 -0.77 1.90
N LEU A 551 20.14 -0.99 1.75
CA LEU A 551 19.33 -0.52 0.62
C LEU A 551 18.11 0.31 1.08
N ARG A 552 18.08 0.73 2.36
CA ARG A 552 17.00 1.56 2.92
C ARG A 552 17.61 2.80 3.59
N SER A 553 17.38 3.96 2.98
CA SER A 553 17.77 5.23 3.56
C SER A 553 16.93 5.55 4.79
N SER A 554 17.62 5.92 5.86
CA SER A 554 17.06 6.23 7.18
C SER A 554 17.41 7.64 7.65
N GLY A 555 18.35 8.30 6.98
CA GLY A 555 18.85 9.63 7.32
C GLY A 555 19.84 10.10 6.27
N THR A 556 20.40 11.28 6.46
CA THR A 556 21.30 11.92 5.50
C THR A 556 22.30 12.85 6.18
N THR A 557 23.47 13.02 5.58
CA THR A 557 24.39 14.12 5.87
C THR A 557 24.09 15.28 4.93
N ILE A 558 24.14 16.53 5.40
CA ILE A 558 23.87 17.71 4.56
C ILE A 558 24.96 18.76 4.80
N PRO A 559 25.65 19.26 3.75
CA PRO A 559 25.63 18.77 2.37
C PRO A 559 26.38 17.43 2.22
N GLN A 560 26.21 16.77 1.07
CA GLN A 560 27.02 15.62 0.68
C GLN A 560 28.52 15.97 0.58
N ARG A 561 29.38 15.01 0.90
CA ARG A 561 30.85 15.15 0.77
C ARG A 561 31.51 14.01 -0.03
N SER A 562 30.72 13.08 -0.55
CA SER A 562 31.26 11.86 -1.18
C SER A 562 31.59 12.02 -2.66
N VAL A 563 30.99 12.97 -3.36
CA VAL A 563 31.15 13.18 -4.81
C VAL A 563 31.56 14.62 -5.08
N ASP A 564 32.36 14.83 -6.13
CA ASP A 564 32.67 16.17 -6.64
C ASP A 564 31.37 16.92 -6.99
N PRO A 565 31.10 18.09 -6.37
CA PRO A 565 29.89 18.87 -6.61
C PRO A 565 29.64 19.23 -8.08
N GLU A 566 30.70 19.48 -8.86
CA GLU A 566 30.55 19.85 -10.28
C GLU A 566 30.11 18.65 -11.13
N VAL A 567 30.60 17.46 -10.82
CA VAL A 567 30.16 16.20 -11.47
C VAL A 567 28.69 15.95 -11.16
N LEU A 568 28.32 16.06 -9.88
CA LEU A 568 26.94 15.82 -9.43
C LEU A 568 25.97 16.84 -10.06
N LYS A 569 26.34 18.12 -10.05
CA LYS A 569 25.57 19.20 -10.70
C LYS A 569 25.37 18.94 -12.19
N ALA A 570 26.41 18.54 -12.92
CA ALA A 570 26.31 18.24 -14.34
C ALA A 570 25.33 17.08 -14.64
N LEU A 571 25.37 16.01 -13.83
CA LEU A 571 24.43 14.89 -13.94
C LEU A 571 22.99 15.33 -13.63
N CYS A 572 22.80 16.06 -12.53
CA CYS A 572 21.53 16.60 -12.08
C CYS A 572 20.87 17.51 -13.12
N LEU A 573 21.63 18.40 -13.77
CA LEU A 573 21.12 19.27 -14.83
C LEU A 573 20.66 18.49 -16.06
N LYS A 574 21.42 17.46 -16.48
CA LYS A 574 21.00 16.57 -17.59
C LYS A 574 19.70 15.84 -17.27
N ILE A 575 19.58 15.31 -16.06
CA ILE A 575 18.36 14.62 -15.60
C ILE A 575 17.19 15.60 -15.52
N GLY A 576 17.41 16.82 -14.99
CA GLY A 576 16.38 17.85 -14.90
C GLY A 576 15.84 18.28 -16.27
N GLU A 577 16.72 18.48 -17.26
CA GLU A 577 16.29 18.78 -18.63
C GLU A 577 15.54 17.59 -19.27
N ALA A 578 15.98 16.35 -19.01
CA ALA A 578 15.25 15.16 -19.46
C ALA A 578 13.84 15.09 -18.83
N CYS A 579 13.72 15.26 -17.51
CA CYS A 579 12.44 15.34 -16.78
C CYS A 579 11.52 16.41 -17.37
N LYS A 580 12.04 17.63 -17.57
CA LYS A 580 11.31 18.74 -18.17
C LYS A 580 10.82 18.41 -19.58
N SER A 581 11.65 17.79 -20.42
CA SER A 581 11.25 17.36 -21.78
C SER A 581 10.10 16.35 -21.77
N LYS A 582 9.92 15.61 -20.66
CA LYS A 582 8.84 14.65 -20.44
C LYS A 582 7.63 15.23 -19.71
N GLY A 583 7.60 16.54 -19.46
CA GLY A 583 6.48 17.23 -18.83
C GLY A 583 6.47 17.19 -17.30
N VAL A 584 7.60 16.84 -16.67
CA VAL A 584 7.76 16.91 -15.21
C VAL A 584 7.87 18.38 -14.79
N LEU A 585 7.17 18.74 -13.73
CA LEU A 585 7.16 20.06 -13.08
C LEU A 585 7.19 19.90 -11.55
N GLY A 586 7.82 20.83 -10.84
CA GLY A 586 7.87 20.86 -9.39
C GLY A 586 9.05 20.08 -8.81
N TYR A 587 8.91 19.65 -7.55
CA TYR A 587 9.95 19.01 -6.77
C TYR A 587 10.14 17.56 -7.15
N PHE A 588 11.40 17.11 -7.18
CA PHE A 588 11.77 15.72 -7.33
C PHE A 588 13.15 15.45 -6.73
N SER A 589 13.43 14.19 -6.40
CA SER A 589 14.74 13.75 -5.91
C SER A 589 15.34 12.68 -6.80
N VAL A 590 16.66 12.68 -6.91
CA VAL A 590 17.43 11.67 -7.64
C VAL A 590 18.37 10.99 -6.65
N ASP A 591 18.35 9.66 -6.66
CA ASP A 591 19.29 8.86 -5.91
C ASP A 591 20.45 8.41 -6.79
N PHE A 592 21.65 8.49 -6.23
CA PHE A 592 22.90 8.07 -6.84
C PHE A 592 23.62 7.06 -5.95
N VAL A 593 24.47 6.25 -6.57
CA VAL A 593 25.50 5.48 -5.86
C VAL A 593 26.86 5.87 -6.37
N ALA A 594 27.75 6.25 -5.45
CA ALA A 594 29.15 6.56 -5.72
C ALA A 594 30.03 5.44 -5.16
N PHE A 595 31.00 5.00 -5.96
CA PHE A 595 31.94 3.96 -5.56
C PHE A 595 33.24 4.07 -6.34
N THR A 596 34.32 3.55 -5.76
CA THR A 596 35.62 3.47 -6.47
C THR A 596 35.69 2.16 -7.24
N HIS A 597 35.90 2.23 -8.55
CA HIS A 597 35.99 1.05 -9.39
C HIS A 597 37.27 0.24 -9.07
N PRO A 598 37.18 -1.07 -8.81
CA PRO A 598 38.29 -1.85 -8.26
C PRO A 598 39.48 -1.97 -9.20
N GLN A 599 39.27 -1.93 -10.52
CA GLN A 599 40.33 -2.10 -11.51
C GLN A 599 40.97 -0.77 -11.94
N THR A 600 40.15 0.26 -12.15
CA THR A 600 40.62 1.56 -12.66
C THR A 600 40.97 2.54 -11.54
N ARG A 601 40.51 2.29 -10.31
CA ARG A 601 40.62 3.19 -9.14
C ARG A 601 39.95 4.56 -9.33
N GLU A 602 39.15 4.73 -10.38
CA GLU A 602 38.38 5.93 -10.62
C GLU A 602 37.05 5.90 -9.85
N GLN A 603 36.59 7.05 -9.38
CA GLN A 603 35.27 7.19 -8.79
C GLN A 603 34.22 7.15 -9.90
N GLN A 604 33.24 6.25 -9.76
CA GLN A 604 32.06 6.18 -10.61
C GLN A 604 30.83 6.62 -9.83
N VAL A 605 29.89 7.24 -10.54
CA VAL A 605 28.61 7.70 -9.99
C VAL A 605 27.49 7.21 -10.90
N TRP A 606 26.59 6.38 -10.38
CA TRP A 606 25.46 5.84 -11.12
C TRP A 606 24.14 6.39 -10.59
N ALA A 607 23.24 6.81 -11.47
CA ALA A 607 21.87 7.17 -11.13
C ALA A 607 21.03 5.90 -10.92
N THR A 608 20.44 5.75 -9.74
CA THR A 608 19.73 4.54 -9.33
C THR A 608 18.22 4.73 -9.28
N ASP A 609 17.73 5.87 -8.78
CA ASP A 609 16.31 6.10 -8.53
C ASP A 609 15.88 7.55 -8.75
N LEU A 610 14.58 7.74 -9.00
CA LEU A 610 13.96 9.05 -9.23
C LEU A 610 12.57 9.07 -8.57
N ASP A 611 12.36 10.01 -7.65
CA ASP A 611 11.07 10.22 -6.99
C ASP A 611 10.52 11.60 -7.34
N LEU A 612 9.37 11.66 -8.03
CA LEU A 612 8.73 12.90 -8.46
C LEU A 612 7.85 13.49 -7.35
N CYS A 613 8.45 13.79 -6.21
CA CYS A 613 7.79 14.41 -5.08
C CYS A 613 8.76 15.27 -4.27
N TYR A 614 8.20 16.03 -3.34
CA TYR A 614 8.97 16.72 -2.32
C TYR A 614 9.47 15.69 -1.30
N SER A 615 10.78 15.63 -1.06
CA SER A 615 11.40 14.63 -0.20
C SER A 615 11.46 15.02 1.28
N ASP A 616 11.66 14.01 2.12
CA ASP A 616 11.92 14.21 3.56
C ASP A 616 13.26 14.92 3.80
N GLN A 617 14.28 14.60 2.98
CA GLN A 617 15.58 15.27 3.02
C GLN A 617 15.42 16.77 2.79
N LEU A 618 14.63 17.17 1.78
CA LEU A 618 14.37 18.57 1.51
C LEU A 618 13.67 19.25 2.68
N ALA A 619 12.68 18.59 3.30
CA ALA A 619 11.98 19.15 4.46
C ALA A 619 12.93 19.38 5.64
N LEU A 620 13.81 18.42 5.94
CA LEU A 620 14.84 18.57 6.98
C LEU A 620 15.86 19.65 6.62
N THR A 621 16.21 19.79 5.33
CA THR A 621 17.11 20.84 4.84
C THR A 621 16.50 22.23 5.02
N GLN A 622 15.20 22.40 4.76
CA GLN A 622 14.52 23.68 5.02
C GLN A 622 14.60 24.08 6.50
N LEU A 623 14.40 23.11 7.41
CA LEU A 623 14.55 23.36 8.85
C LEU A 623 16.00 23.68 9.23
N LEU A 624 16.98 22.99 8.64
CA LEU A 624 18.40 23.27 8.84
C LEU A 624 18.76 24.71 8.44
N MET A 625 18.34 25.15 7.24
CA MET A 625 18.57 26.51 6.77
C MET A 625 17.87 27.54 7.64
N TYR A 626 16.65 27.25 8.09
CA TYR A 626 15.91 28.08 9.04
C TYR A 626 16.71 28.31 10.33
N MET A 627 17.05 27.21 11.02
CA MET A 627 17.70 27.24 12.33
C MET A 627 19.11 27.83 12.32
N THR A 628 19.76 27.90 11.16
CA THR A 628 21.11 28.45 11.01
C THR A 628 21.14 29.84 10.37
N ASP A 629 20.02 30.31 9.82
CA ASP A 629 19.97 31.42 8.85
C ASP A 629 21.05 31.24 7.75
N GLY A 630 21.25 29.98 7.36
CA GLY A 630 22.33 29.54 6.48
C GLY A 630 21.91 29.46 5.03
N ASN A 631 22.88 29.62 4.13
CA ASN A 631 22.69 29.45 2.70
C ASN A 631 23.39 28.17 2.24
N LEU A 632 22.63 27.28 1.57
CA LEU A 632 23.14 26.04 1.00
C LEU A 632 23.41 26.24 -0.50
N ASP A 633 24.68 26.26 -0.88
CA ASP A 633 25.08 26.16 -2.29
C ASP A 633 25.41 24.71 -2.62
N CYS A 634 24.46 24.04 -3.27
CA CYS A 634 24.63 22.66 -3.74
C CYS A 634 25.73 22.55 -4.82
N GLY A 635 25.95 23.62 -5.61
CA GLY A 635 26.95 23.64 -6.67
C GLY A 635 28.38 23.58 -6.13
N SER A 636 28.64 24.14 -4.95
CA SER A 636 29.92 23.98 -4.24
C SER A 636 29.86 22.97 -3.09
N SER A 637 28.71 22.30 -2.88
CA SER A 637 28.38 21.51 -1.68
C SER A 637 28.79 22.21 -0.38
N CYS A 638 28.47 23.49 -0.27
CA CYS A 638 28.85 24.32 0.86
C CYS A 638 27.60 24.85 1.55
N LEU A 639 27.47 24.56 2.85
CA LEU A 639 26.50 25.21 3.71
C LEU A 639 27.23 26.28 4.52
N GLN A 640 26.86 27.55 4.32
CA GLN A 640 27.46 28.68 5.01
C GLN A 640 26.46 29.28 5.98
N GLY A 641 26.84 29.39 7.26
CA GLY A 641 26.08 30.08 8.28
C GLY A 641 26.77 31.39 8.68
N PRO A 642 26.02 32.45 9.07
CA PRO A 642 26.62 33.64 9.66
C PRO A 642 27.29 33.25 10.99
N LEU A 643 28.54 33.69 11.21
CA LEU A 643 29.24 33.44 12.49
C LEU A 643 28.42 33.97 13.67
N GLY A 644 28.33 33.14 14.72
CA GLY A 644 27.85 33.58 16.02
C GLY A 644 28.68 34.74 16.55
N SER A 645 28.05 35.69 17.23
CA SER A 645 28.75 36.83 17.83
C SER A 645 29.60 36.36 19.01
N LYS A 646 30.82 35.88 18.74
CA LYS A 646 31.84 35.76 19.79
C LYS A 646 32.22 37.18 20.20
N GLU A 647 31.67 37.67 21.31
CA GLU A 647 32.15 38.89 21.96
C GLU A 647 33.61 38.67 22.38
N SER A 648 34.55 38.96 21.47
CA SER A 648 35.93 39.20 21.84
C SER A 648 35.94 40.51 22.62
N LYS A 649 36.06 40.42 23.95
CA LYS A 649 36.38 41.56 24.80
C LYS A 649 37.79 42.06 24.44
N SER A 650 37.89 42.94 23.44
CA SER A 650 39.09 43.77 23.24
C SER A 650 38.74 45.04 22.44
N GLN A 651 38.74 46.15 23.18
CA GLN A 651 39.14 47.49 22.78
C GLN A 651 38.28 48.28 21.76
N GLN A 652 37.54 49.19 22.38
CA GLN A 652 37.12 50.53 21.98
C GLN A 652 37.90 51.27 20.85
N VAL A 653 37.11 52.07 20.11
CA VAL A 653 37.35 53.31 19.32
C VAL A 653 37.87 53.20 17.87
N GLN A 654 37.00 53.45 16.87
CA GLN A 654 36.78 54.77 16.22
C GLN A 654 35.80 54.65 15.03
N HIS A 655 34.91 55.64 14.92
CA HIS A 655 33.96 55.83 13.82
C HIS A 655 34.67 56.06 12.48
N GLN A 656 34.43 55.20 11.49
CA GLN A 656 34.43 55.58 10.08
C GLN A 656 33.34 54.82 9.31
N VAL A 657 32.57 55.58 8.53
CA VAL A 657 31.54 55.08 7.62
C VAL A 657 32.25 54.43 6.43
N HIS A 658 32.40 53.12 6.49
CA HIS A 658 32.74 52.29 5.33
C HIS A 658 31.73 51.15 5.23
N THR A 659 31.28 50.89 4.00
CA THR A 659 30.47 49.73 3.60
C THR A 659 30.92 48.47 4.35
N LYS A 660 30.03 47.93 5.21
CA LYS A 660 30.30 46.73 5.99
C LYS A 660 30.77 45.60 5.05
N PRO A 661 31.96 45.00 5.26
CA PRO A 661 32.28 43.74 4.61
C PRO A 661 31.24 42.67 5.03
N PRO A 662 30.97 41.65 4.18
CA PRO A 662 30.08 40.56 4.55
C PRO A 662 30.54 39.94 5.87
N ALA A 663 29.59 39.66 6.75
CA ALA A 663 29.88 39.01 8.02
C ALA A 663 30.66 37.71 7.75
N PRO A 664 31.67 37.38 8.56
CA PRO A 664 32.45 36.18 8.33
C PRO A 664 31.50 34.96 8.45
N SER A 665 31.60 34.02 7.51
CA SER A 665 30.76 32.81 7.45
C SER A 665 31.58 31.58 7.83
N SER A 666 31.02 30.68 8.66
CA SER A 666 31.65 29.38 8.92
C SER A 666 30.97 28.27 8.13
N PRO A 667 31.75 27.29 7.63
CA PRO A 667 31.17 26.10 7.02
C PRO A 667 30.37 25.33 8.06
N ARG A 668 29.18 24.89 7.69
CA ARG A 668 28.32 24.05 8.51
C ARG A 668 28.10 22.70 7.84
N CYS A 669 27.82 21.70 8.64
CA CYS A 669 27.30 20.43 8.19
C CYS A 669 26.27 19.92 9.20
N ALA A 670 25.38 19.06 8.74
CA ALA A 670 24.35 18.45 9.55
C ALA A 670 24.25 16.96 9.28
N VAL A 671 23.74 16.24 10.27
CA VAL A 671 23.23 14.88 10.13
C VAL A 671 21.76 14.93 10.52
N ALA A 672 20.90 14.43 9.65
CA ALA A 672 19.45 14.55 9.79
C ALA A 672 18.76 13.20 9.54
N SER A 673 17.71 12.91 10.29
CA SER A 673 16.87 11.74 10.05
C SER A 673 15.41 12.05 10.39
N SER A 674 14.49 11.68 9.50
CA SER A 674 13.06 11.72 9.74
C SER A 674 12.49 10.40 10.27
N GLN A 675 13.25 9.31 10.19
CA GLN A 675 12.77 7.94 10.36
C GLN A 675 13.21 7.30 11.69
N LEU A 676 13.59 8.07 12.70
CA LEU A 676 14.01 7.50 13.98
C LEU A 676 12.79 6.95 14.74
N ARG A 677 12.88 5.69 15.18
CA ARG A 677 11.78 4.98 15.84
C ARG A 677 12.22 4.33 17.14
N HIS A 678 11.40 4.45 18.16
CA HIS A 678 11.62 3.81 19.45
C HIS A 678 10.31 3.58 20.20
N SER A 679 9.97 2.33 20.49
CA SER A 679 8.67 1.97 21.09
C SER A 679 8.46 2.62 22.47
N SER A 680 9.50 2.74 23.30
CA SER A 680 9.39 3.34 24.65
C SER A 680 9.08 4.85 24.65
N LEU A 681 9.22 5.56 23.53
CA LEU A 681 8.83 6.97 23.44
C LEU A 681 7.32 7.16 23.66
N SER A 682 6.50 6.13 23.39
CA SER A 682 5.05 6.16 23.63
C SER A 682 4.69 6.42 25.11
N GLY A 683 5.59 6.07 26.03
CA GLY A 683 5.38 6.22 27.47
C GLY A 683 5.74 7.60 28.05
N ILE A 684 6.36 8.49 27.26
CA ILE A 684 6.97 9.73 27.76
C ILE A 684 6.39 10.95 27.02
N SER A 685 6.01 12.00 27.73
CA SER A 685 5.56 13.27 27.10
C SER A 685 6.72 13.98 26.41
N TYR A 686 6.44 14.72 25.35
CA TYR A 686 7.50 15.44 24.64
C TYR A 686 8.17 16.50 25.52
N ASN A 687 7.41 17.21 26.35
CA ASN A 687 7.97 18.10 27.36
C ASN A 687 8.98 17.42 28.29
N LEU A 688 8.67 16.21 28.78
CA LEU A 688 9.60 15.45 29.63
C LEU A 688 10.83 15.00 28.84
N LEU A 689 10.63 14.48 27.61
CA LEU A 689 11.73 14.08 26.72
C LEU A 689 12.69 15.25 26.44
N LEU A 690 12.16 16.41 26.06
CA LEU A 690 12.96 17.61 25.77
C LEU A 690 13.70 18.11 27.02
N HIS A 691 13.07 18.03 28.20
CA HIS A 691 13.72 18.39 29.46
C HIS A 691 14.89 17.45 29.80
N LEU A 692 14.69 16.12 29.63
CA LEU A 692 15.74 15.12 29.82
C LEU A 692 16.90 15.35 28.84
N CYS A 693 16.60 15.58 27.57
CA CYS A 693 17.60 15.90 26.55
C CYS A 693 18.41 17.14 26.95
N LYS A 694 17.74 18.23 27.31
CA LYS A 694 18.39 19.48 27.75
C LYS A 694 19.29 19.26 28.97
N ALA A 695 18.84 18.48 29.96
CA ALA A 695 19.64 18.16 31.15
C ALA A 695 20.92 17.36 30.84
N ARG A 696 20.93 16.60 29.75
CA ARG A 696 22.09 15.83 29.27
C ARG A 696 22.94 16.59 28.23
N GLY A 697 22.65 17.87 28.00
CA GLY A 697 23.35 18.70 27.01
C GLY A 697 22.97 18.37 25.57
N VAL A 698 21.82 17.72 25.34
CA VAL A 698 21.25 17.50 24.01
C VAL A 698 20.27 18.64 23.73
N GLY A 699 20.69 19.59 22.92
CA GLY A 699 19.88 20.74 22.54
C GLY A 699 20.59 21.60 21.51
N PHE A 700 19.91 22.64 21.05
CA PHE A 700 20.44 23.60 20.10
C PHE A 700 20.91 24.87 20.84
N ASP A 701 22.11 25.33 20.51
CA ASP A 701 22.69 26.57 20.99
C ASP A 701 22.42 27.68 19.96
N LEU A 702 21.65 28.69 20.36
CA LEU A 702 21.27 29.82 19.51
C LEU A 702 22.45 30.75 19.19
N GLN A 703 23.42 30.89 20.09
CA GLN A 703 24.56 31.77 19.90
C GLN A 703 25.55 31.16 18.91
N GLU A 704 25.88 29.89 19.10
CA GLU A 704 26.82 29.19 18.24
C GLU A 704 26.15 28.64 16.95
N LYS A 705 24.81 28.59 16.93
CA LYS A 705 23.98 28.01 15.84
C LYS A 705 24.33 26.55 15.56
N GLN A 706 24.60 25.80 16.63
CA GLN A 706 25.06 24.41 16.60
C GLN A 706 24.28 23.57 17.62
N GLY A 707 24.34 22.25 17.49
CA GLY A 707 23.69 21.32 18.40
C GLY A 707 22.51 20.60 17.74
N THR A 708 21.55 20.15 18.53
CA THR A 708 20.48 19.24 18.08
C THR A 708 19.09 19.87 18.15
N VAL A 709 18.37 19.77 17.04
CA VAL A 709 16.97 20.16 16.88
C VAL A 709 16.14 18.90 16.64
N PHE A 710 14.97 18.83 17.29
CA PHE A 710 14.03 17.73 17.11
C PHE A 710 12.91 18.12 16.15
N VAL A 711 12.31 17.14 15.48
CA VAL A 711 11.08 17.31 14.71
C VAL A 711 10.05 16.35 15.29
N LEU A 712 8.97 16.91 15.83
CA LEU A 712 7.93 16.15 16.51
C LEU A 712 6.72 16.03 15.58
N TYR A 713 6.34 14.80 15.21
CA TYR A 713 5.32 14.58 14.18
C TYR A 713 3.91 14.43 14.75
N GLU A 714 3.75 13.79 15.91
CA GLU A 714 2.44 13.46 16.49
C GLU A 714 2.57 13.08 17.97
N ASP A 715 1.55 13.34 18.78
CA ASP A 715 1.62 13.19 20.24
C ASP A 715 0.79 12.03 20.80
N GLN A 716 0.10 11.25 19.96
CA GLN A 716 -0.76 10.15 20.40
C GLN A 716 0.02 8.84 20.60
N LYS A 717 0.73 8.38 19.57
CA LYS A 717 1.52 7.14 19.62
C LYS A 717 2.95 7.39 20.10
N ARG A 718 3.51 8.56 19.79
CA ARG A 718 4.86 9.05 20.10
C ARG A 718 5.93 8.01 19.86
N HIS A 719 5.89 7.25 18.76
CA HIS A 719 6.91 6.20 18.50
C HIS A 719 7.98 6.64 17.49
N SER A 720 7.75 7.75 16.79
CA SER A 720 8.63 8.30 15.76
C SER A 720 9.14 9.69 16.17
N LEU A 721 10.37 10.01 15.78
CA LEU A 721 11.07 11.25 16.10
C LEU A 721 11.92 11.68 14.91
N GLY A 722 11.94 12.96 14.57
CA GLY A 722 12.95 13.54 13.70
C GLY A 722 14.07 14.18 14.52
N MET A 723 15.30 14.11 14.03
CA MET A 723 16.45 14.73 14.68
C MET A 723 17.41 15.31 13.64
N ILE A 724 17.88 16.52 13.88
CA ILE A 724 18.93 17.18 13.10
C ILE A 724 20.03 17.60 14.07
N THR A 725 21.26 17.16 13.84
CA THR A 725 22.44 17.61 14.58
C THR A 725 23.30 18.47 13.65
N ILE A 726 23.70 19.66 14.11
CA ILE A 726 24.36 20.71 13.32
C ILE A 726 25.69 21.05 13.96
N GLY A 727 26.74 21.21 13.16
CA GLY A 727 28.07 21.60 13.60
C GLY A 727 28.97 22.07 12.45
N GLU A 728 30.26 22.22 12.71
CA GLU A 728 31.27 22.67 11.72
C GLU A 728 32.00 21.51 11.05
N ASP A 729 32.21 20.42 11.79
CA ASP A 729 32.94 19.23 11.35
C ASP A 729 32.01 18.02 11.23
N LEU A 730 32.06 17.34 10.09
CA LEU A 730 31.15 16.23 9.79
C LEU A 730 31.40 15.04 10.71
N GLN A 731 32.66 14.73 11.03
CA GLN A 731 32.99 13.62 11.92
C GLN A 731 32.47 13.88 13.34
N GLY A 732 32.68 15.10 13.85
CA GLY A 732 32.15 15.55 15.13
C GLY A 732 30.61 15.56 15.18
N VAL A 733 29.95 15.97 14.10
CA VAL A 733 28.49 15.97 14.00
C VAL A 733 27.92 14.54 13.97
N LEU A 734 28.51 13.64 13.19
CA LEU A 734 28.16 12.21 13.17
C LEU A 734 28.29 11.59 14.57
N LEU A 735 29.41 11.82 15.25
CA LEU A 735 29.63 11.33 16.61
C LEU A 735 28.60 11.92 17.59
N THR A 736 28.28 13.20 17.47
CA THR A 736 27.29 13.87 18.31
C THR A 736 25.89 13.32 18.07
N PHE A 737 25.52 13.07 16.81
CA PHE A 737 24.25 12.46 16.45
C PHE A 737 24.11 11.05 17.06
N ALA A 738 25.13 10.20 16.89
CA ALA A 738 25.17 8.85 17.48
C ALA A 738 25.12 8.89 19.02
N ARG A 739 25.90 9.78 19.65
CA ARG A 739 25.88 10.01 21.10
C ARG A 739 24.48 10.41 21.58
N ASN A 740 23.79 11.30 20.87
CA ASN A 740 22.47 11.79 21.26
C ASN A 740 21.44 10.66 21.18
N LEU A 741 21.46 9.84 20.12
CA LEU A 741 20.64 8.64 20.03
C LEU A 741 20.91 7.68 21.20
N PHE A 742 22.18 7.48 21.55
CA PHE A 742 22.55 6.62 22.68
C PHE A 742 22.01 7.17 24.02
N ILE A 743 22.19 8.47 24.29
CA ILE A 743 21.67 9.12 25.50
C ILE A 743 20.15 8.98 25.56
N ILE A 744 19.43 9.32 24.49
CA ILE A 744 17.97 9.22 24.46
C ILE A 744 17.55 7.78 24.74
N HIS A 745 18.17 6.80 24.07
CA HIS A 745 17.88 5.39 24.29
C HIS A 745 18.04 4.97 25.76
N GLN A 746 19.12 5.41 26.43
CA GLN A 746 19.37 5.09 27.84
C GLN A 746 18.34 5.74 28.79
N GLU A 747 17.93 6.98 28.53
CA GLU A 747 16.98 7.67 29.41
C GLU A 747 15.55 7.12 29.29
N ILE A 748 15.16 6.64 28.11
CA ILE A 748 13.79 6.16 27.85
C ILE A 748 13.64 4.64 27.97
N SER A 749 14.74 3.89 28.10
CA SER A 749 14.73 2.43 28.19
C SER A 749 15.11 1.97 29.59
N ALA A 750 14.31 1.06 30.15
CA ALA A 750 14.69 0.38 31.38
C ALA A 750 15.69 -0.77 31.07
N PRO A 751 16.53 -1.19 32.04
CA PRO A 751 17.49 -2.28 31.85
C PRO A 751 16.84 -3.59 31.38
N ASN A 752 15.60 -3.83 31.76
CA ASN A 752 14.78 -5.00 31.41
C ASN A 752 13.75 -4.74 30.29
N MET A 753 13.65 -3.52 29.76
CA MET A 753 12.75 -3.15 28.66
C MET A 753 13.43 -2.17 27.70
N GLN A 754 14.12 -2.73 26.70
CA GLN A 754 14.89 -1.97 25.71
C GLN A 754 14.03 -1.40 24.57
N GLY A 755 12.82 -1.92 24.36
CA GLY A 755 11.92 -1.52 23.27
C GLY A 755 12.40 -1.93 21.87
N GLU A 756 11.52 -1.83 20.88
CA GLU A 756 11.87 -1.95 19.46
C GLU A 756 12.37 -0.59 18.98
N THR A 757 13.59 -0.54 18.41
CA THR A 757 14.22 0.71 17.97
C THR A 757 15.23 0.49 16.85
N ASN A 758 15.33 1.48 15.95
CA ASN A 758 16.40 1.55 14.94
C ASN A 758 17.62 2.40 15.39
N PHE A 759 17.61 2.97 16.60
CA PHE A 759 18.69 3.86 17.07
C PHE A 759 20.03 3.12 17.13
N LYS A 760 20.02 1.88 17.63
CA LYS A 760 21.23 1.05 17.73
C LYS A 760 21.86 0.77 16.37
N MET A 761 21.04 0.59 15.36
CA MET A 761 21.53 0.33 14.00
C MET A 761 22.03 1.62 13.34
N ALA A 762 21.37 2.76 13.58
CA ALA A 762 21.87 4.06 13.14
C ALA A 762 23.24 4.40 13.76
N ILE A 763 23.44 4.10 15.05
CA ILE A 763 24.73 4.27 15.72
C ILE A 763 25.81 3.41 15.06
N ARG A 764 25.53 2.12 14.82
CA ARG A 764 26.48 1.20 14.17
C ARG A 764 26.84 1.62 12.75
N ASP A 765 25.86 2.10 12.00
CA ASP A 765 26.07 2.61 10.63
C ASP A 765 27.01 3.83 10.65
N ILE A 766 26.77 4.77 11.57
CA ILE A 766 27.65 5.92 11.77
C ILE A 766 29.06 5.50 12.20
N GLU A 767 29.20 4.55 13.12
CA GLU A 767 30.50 4.01 13.54
C GLU A 767 31.25 3.38 12.36
N ALA A 768 30.55 2.66 11.48
CA ALA A 768 31.12 2.09 10.27
C ALA A 768 31.62 3.18 9.30
N ILE A 769 30.82 4.23 9.08
CA ILE A 769 31.21 5.39 8.24
C ILE A 769 32.46 6.07 8.81
N LEU A 770 32.51 6.30 10.12
CA LEU A 770 33.66 6.91 10.79
C LEU A 770 34.92 6.02 10.69
N GLY A 771 34.76 4.69 10.82
CA GLY A 771 35.83 3.72 10.64
C GLY A 771 36.44 3.75 9.24
N VAL A 772 35.59 3.69 8.20
CA VAL A 772 36.03 3.79 6.79
C VAL A 772 36.73 5.12 6.52
N THR A 773 36.21 6.22 7.08
CA THR A 773 36.83 7.54 6.91
C THR A 773 38.22 7.61 7.55
N ALA A 774 38.43 6.96 8.71
CA ALA A 774 39.72 6.88 9.36
C ALA A 774 40.71 6.02 8.56
N GLU A 775 40.28 4.87 8.04
CA GLU A 775 41.10 4.02 7.17
C GLU A 775 41.53 4.75 5.89
N ASN A 776 40.62 5.51 5.26
CA ASN A 776 40.93 6.28 4.07
C ASN A 776 41.94 7.41 4.34
N LYS A 777 41.86 8.08 5.50
CA LYS A 777 42.87 9.07 5.92
C LYS A 777 44.25 8.43 6.08
N LEU A 778 44.33 7.28 6.75
CA LEU A 778 45.59 6.55 6.94
C LEU A 778 46.20 6.12 5.59
N ARG A 779 45.39 5.63 4.65
CA ARG A 779 45.86 5.27 3.30
C ARG A 779 46.40 6.46 2.51
N LEU A 780 45.73 7.62 2.60
CA LEU A 780 46.20 8.84 1.95
C LEU A 780 47.53 9.34 2.55
N GLU A 781 47.71 9.21 3.87
CA GLU A 781 48.96 9.53 4.55
C GLU A 781 50.08 8.54 4.20
N GLU A 782 49.76 7.25 4.01
CA GLU A 782 50.69 6.20 3.56
C GLU A 782 51.04 6.29 2.05
N GLU A 783 50.21 6.92 1.22
CA GLU A 783 50.48 7.17 -0.21
C GLU A 783 51.27 8.48 -0.48
N GLN A 784 51.35 9.40 0.50
CA GLN A 784 52.16 10.63 0.45
C GLN A 784 53.64 10.62 0.96
N PRO A 785 54.37 9.50 1.25
CA PRO A 785 55.73 9.59 1.77
C PRO A 785 56.87 9.82 0.74
N TRP A 786 56.65 10.34 -0.48
CA TRP A 786 57.76 10.43 -1.46
C TRP A 786 57.96 11.75 -2.21
N GLU A 787 57.12 12.78 -2.05
CA GLU A 787 57.36 14.08 -2.72
C GLU A 787 58.15 15.09 -1.87
N ALA A 788 58.41 14.81 -0.59
CA ALA A 788 59.16 15.72 0.29
C ALA A 788 60.70 15.50 0.29
N ASP A 789 61.18 14.33 -0.16
CA ASP A 789 62.61 13.99 -0.15
C ASP A 789 63.32 14.23 -1.50
N ALA A 790 62.61 14.60 -2.56
CA ALA A 790 63.21 14.89 -3.88
C ALA A 790 63.69 16.35 -4.07
N VAL A 791 63.66 17.18 -3.02
CA VAL A 791 64.18 18.57 -3.04
C VAL A 791 65.48 18.72 -2.23
N LYS A 792 66.08 17.60 -1.79
CA LYS A 792 67.40 17.57 -1.16
C LYS A 792 68.27 16.42 -1.67
N GLU A 793 68.59 16.42 -2.95
CA GLU A 793 69.87 15.89 -3.46
C GLU A 793 70.45 16.78 -4.55
#